data_AF-A0A2H0RSE9-F1
#
_entry.id   AF-A0A2H0RSE9-F1
#
_cell.length_a   1.000
_cell.length_b   1.000
_cell.length_c   1.000
_cell.angle_alpha   90.00
_cell.angle_beta   90.00
_cell.angle_gamma   90.00
#
_symmetry.space_group_name_H-M   'P 1'
#
loop_
_entity.id
_entity.type
_entity.pdbx_description
1 polymer ?
#
loop_
_entity_poly.entity_id
_entity_poly.type
_entity_poly.pdbx_seq_one_letter_code
_entity_poly.pdbx_strand_id
1 'polypeptide(L)'
;MDTLRRFTAPLFIALLLLLPSTGLATQHYSFELEERLTPLIEWREYGPAAFDEAIAENKPIFLLLTAPSWCYWCQVYGSDEYLYNEQIYPYINEHFIPVYVDADKRQDLTRHYLEGGWPSTTVMAPNRERIYGFSGPRPVSTMLENMRRAVEYVEQGGFSTMARGADYKPMPPRVPSEAELQRQAESYAEYSVNSFDETYGGFGQNQKFPQPRTLMAFLDQYEKTKEPVWLEMIEKTLENQYTRLSEIKTNYNLFDPIEGGFHRYGTRRDWTPPHYEKMLYDNSKLLQLYARLADSTGNNLAKEVSDKTFAFLKMWHDEKDGGFAGNSDAFDEEHYYGEVDRPKEKPRIEWTKYTDWNSDAMIALFDIGTRRRDAEMLSMAEKTLTFFLMEMVDEHGPYHFVSPDGTKGVQGNLMDSAALLVAGAEGYRATLRQSSGQAGNPLFLSGAVRIADYALANLYDWNGGGCFERNSPDTDLYAPDELLIIEKPLEENGMMAYGLLLLYEETHDLRYFTAAVRTMGQFERNVPSLDGGYFLYRAAKLALEQDVLTVFADHHEDIGAIEEQGKKAFFLTTGERQQKPPTERKAFVPAEDPGVLQRSLPLLLLLAFLAGLLSFLSPCTLPILPAYLAALLTTDRRHQILMGMSFCAGLAVIFALIGMSATFIGGFLRVHLTAFTQSIGILIMFFGIMTLFGKGFHGFALVREKPKTVVGAFL
;
A
#
# COMPACT_ATOMS: atom_id res chain seq x y z
N MET A 1 -28.02 64.08 -20.75
CA MET A 1 -28.51 62.74 -20.32
C MET A 1 -27.40 61.69 -20.37
N ASP A 2 -26.14 62.13 -20.39
CA ASP A 2 -25.07 61.58 -19.57
C ASP A 2 -25.46 61.50 -18.09
N THR A 3 -24.76 60.64 -17.34
CA THR A 3 -24.86 60.33 -15.90
C THR A 3 -25.93 59.33 -15.41
N LEU A 4 -25.98 58.10 -15.97
CA LEU A 4 -26.57 56.95 -15.23
C LEU A 4 -26.15 55.54 -15.70
N ARG A 5 -25.00 55.38 -16.37
CA ARG A 5 -24.49 54.06 -16.80
C ARG A 5 -23.01 53.79 -16.49
N ARG A 6 -22.48 54.42 -15.43
CA ARG A 6 -21.06 54.24 -15.02
C ARG A 6 -20.83 53.62 -13.63
N PHE A 7 -21.84 53.08 -12.95
CA PHE A 7 -21.63 52.61 -11.56
C PHE A 7 -22.24 51.27 -11.13
N THR A 8 -22.69 50.40 -12.03
CA THR A 8 -23.32 49.11 -11.60
C THR A 8 -22.62 47.84 -12.07
N ALA A 9 -21.52 47.92 -12.80
CA ALA A 9 -20.71 46.76 -13.19
C ALA A 9 -19.43 46.52 -12.36
N PRO A 10 -18.75 47.53 -11.76
CA PRO A 10 -17.59 47.26 -10.91
C PRO A 10 -17.94 46.98 -9.44
N LEU A 11 -19.18 47.26 -8.99
CA LEU A 11 -19.56 47.07 -7.60
C LEU A 11 -19.84 45.59 -7.24
N PHE A 12 -20.23 44.75 -8.21
CA PHE A 12 -20.47 43.32 -7.97
C PHE A 12 -19.17 42.50 -7.93
N ILE A 13 -18.11 42.96 -8.60
CA ILE A 13 -16.80 42.29 -8.57
C ILE A 13 -15.98 42.75 -7.36
N ALA A 14 -16.14 44.00 -6.92
CA ALA A 14 -15.53 44.48 -5.68
C ALA A 14 -16.19 43.90 -4.42
N LEU A 15 -17.49 43.59 -4.42
CA LEU A 15 -18.14 42.92 -3.27
C LEU A 15 -17.77 41.43 -3.14
N LEU A 16 -17.36 40.78 -4.23
CA LEU A 16 -16.83 39.40 -4.22
C LEU A 16 -15.34 39.34 -3.86
N LEU A 17 -14.62 40.48 -3.93
CA LEU A 17 -13.21 40.62 -3.53
C LEU A 17 -13.04 41.36 -2.19
N LEU A 18 -14.15 41.77 -1.55
CA LEU A 18 -14.22 42.37 -0.22
C LEU A 18 -15.04 41.52 0.76
N LEU A 19 -15.40 40.29 0.40
CA LEU A 19 -15.56 39.28 1.42
C LEU A 19 -14.18 39.12 2.05
N PRO A 20 -14.00 39.38 3.35
CA PRO A 20 -12.80 38.90 3.99
C PRO A 20 -12.78 37.41 3.67
N SER A 21 -11.61 36.89 3.30
CA SER A 21 -11.24 35.55 3.70
C SER A 21 -11.32 35.48 5.23
N THR A 22 -12.53 35.52 5.78
CA THR A 22 -12.86 34.78 6.98
C THR A 22 -12.71 33.34 6.48
N GLY A 23 -11.60 32.67 6.77
CA GLY A 23 -11.17 32.58 8.16
C GLY A 23 -12.38 32.10 8.98
N LEU A 24 -13.13 31.13 8.46
CA LEU A 24 -13.30 29.90 9.22
C LEU A 24 -11.87 29.33 9.16
N ALA A 25 -10.94 29.58 10.09
CA ALA A 25 -11.11 29.29 11.50
C ALA A 25 -12.00 28.05 11.68
N THR A 26 -11.78 27.04 10.83
CA THR A 26 -11.67 25.66 11.28
C THR A 26 -10.94 25.77 12.61
N GLN A 27 -11.56 25.37 13.71
CA GLN A 27 -10.73 24.93 14.82
C GLN A 27 -9.84 23.87 14.20
N HIS A 28 -8.58 24.25 13.93
CA HIS A 28 -7.60 23.30 13.46
C HIS A 28 -7.66 22.19 14.49
N TYR A 29 -7.93 20.97 14.01
CA TYR A 29 -7.84 19.77 14.83
C TYR A 29 -6.61 19.91 15.74
N SER A 30 -6.71 19.58 17.01
CA SER A 30 -5.54 19.57 17.88
C SER A 30 -5.58 18.27 18.66
N PHE A 31 -4.42 17.82 19.13
CA PHE A 31 -4.37 16.68 20.05
C PHE A 31 -5.32 16.87 21.24
N GLU A 32 -5.45 18.10 21.74
CA GLU A 32 -6.39 18.48 22.79
C GLU A 32 -7.87 18.32 22.37
N LEU A 33 -8.18 18.56 21.09
CA LEU A 33 -9.49 18.32 20.50
C LEU A 33 -9.76 16.81 20.39
N GLU A 34 -8.78 16.02 19.93
CA GLU A 34 -8.89 14.56 19.85
C GLU A 34 -9.14 13.94 21.23
N GLU A 35 -8.34 14.31 22.24
CA GLU A 35 -8.50 13.86 23.62
C GLU A 35 -9.89 14.23 24.17
N ARG A 36 -10.44 15.37 23.75
CA ARG A 36 -11.79 15.80 24.15
C ARG A 36 -12.90 15.03 23.45
N LEU A 37 -12.72 14.68 22.17
CA LEU A 37 -13.73 14.01 21.37
C LEU A 37 -13.75 12.49 21.62
N THR A 38 -12.59 11.87 21.83
CA THR A 38 -12.43 10.42 21.97
C THR A 38 -13.40 9.77 22.98
N PRO A 39 -13.64 10.36 24.16
CA PRO A 39 -14.57 9.79 25.15
C PRO A 39 -16.07 9.83 24.77
N LEU A 40 -16.45 10.49 23.66
CA LEU A 40 -17.86 10.64 23.27
C LEU A 40 -18.47 9.35 22.68
N ILE A 41 -17.65 8.48 22.09
CA ILE A 41 -18.06 7.14 21.69
C ILE A 41 -17.58 6.18 22.78
N GLU A 42 -18.46 5.29 23.21
CA GLU A 42 -18.15 4.32 24.24
C GLU A 42 -17.36 3.15 23.64
N TRP A 43 -16.11 3.36 23.26
CA TRP A 43 -15.31 2.33 22.59
C TRP A 43 -15.11 1.07 23.45
N ARG A 44 -15.35 -0.10 22.83
CA ARG A 44 -14.93 -1.41 23.34
C ARG A 44 -13.57 -1.79 22.75
N GLU A 45 -12.76 -2.50 23.53
CA GLU A 45 -11.60 -3.20 22.98
C GLU A 45 -12.05 -4.37 22.12
N TYR A 46 -11.28 -4.68 21.08
CA TYR A 46 -11.52 -5.86 20.27
C TYR A 46 -11.16 -7.12 21.07
N GLY A 47 -12.13 -8.03 21.21
CA GLY A 47 -11.98 -9.31 21.89
C GLY A 47 -13.35 -9.98 22.10
N PRO A 48 -13.40 -11.20 22.67
CA PRO A 48 -14.64 -11.98 22.80
C PRO A 48 -15.78 -11.19 23.46
N ALA A 49 -15.48 -10.40 24.49
CA ALA A 49 -16.45 -9.62 25.23
C ALA A 49 -17.28 -8.68 24.34
N ALA A 50 -16.67 -8.01 23.35
CA ALA A 50 -17.39 -7.12 22.44
C ALA A 50 -18.33 -7.88 21.51
N PHE A 51 -17.94 -9.10 21.08
CA PHE A 51 -18.78 -9.94 20.22
C PHE A 51 -19.91 -10.62 21.01
N ASP A 52 -19.64 -11.04 22.24
CA ASP A 52 -20.66 -11.58 23.15
C ASP A 52 -21.70 -10.50 23.50
N GLU A 53 -21.27 -9.26 23.73
CA GLU A 53 -22.15 -8.10 23.92
C GLU A 53 -23.01 -7.86 22.67
N ALA A 54 -22.42 -7.88 21.48
CA ALA A 54 -23.14 -7.70 20.21
C ALA A 54 -24.23 -8.76 20.02
N ILE A 55 -23.96 -10.02 20.40
CA ILE A 55 -24.93 -11.12 20.36
C ILE A 55 -26.02 -10.91 21.41
N ALA A 56 -25.66 -10.55 22.65
CA ALA A 56 -26.60 -10.37 23.75
C ALA A 56 -27.57 -9.21 23.50
N GLU A 57 -27.07 -8.09 22.96
CA GLU A 57 -27.87 -6.91 22.64
C GLU A 57 -28.51 -6.97 21.25
N ASN A 58 -28.15 -7.96 20.43
CA ASN A 58 -28.54 -8.08 19.02
C ASN A 58 -28.26 -6.78 18.24
N LYS A 59 -27.06 -6.22 18.42
CA LYS A 59 -26.60 -4.99 17.77
C LYS A 59 -25.48 -5.25 16.77
N PRO A 60 -25.44 -4.58 15.61
CA PRO A 60 -24.29 -4.61 14.73
C PRO A 60 -23.02 -4.09 15.43
N ILE A 61 -21.87 -4.55 14.96
CA ILE A 61 -20.56 -4.07 15.41
C ILE A 61 -20.08 -2.98 14.45
N PHE A 62 -19.66 -1.85 15.01
CA PHE A 62 -18.97 -0.79 14.29
C PHE A 62 -17.48 -0.86 14.63
N LEU A 63 -16.70 -1.56 13.80
CA LEU A 63 -15.26 -1.73 14.00
C LEU A 63 -14.51 -0.62 13.26
N LEU A 64 -13.82 0.22 14.01
CA LEU A 64 -12.98 1.29 13.49
C LEU A 64 -11.50 0.93 13.68
N LEU A 65 -10.79 0.80 12.55
CA LEU A 65 -9.33 0.74 12.54
C LEU A 65 -8.75 2.13 12.24
N THR A 66 -7.81 2.58 13.06
CA THR A 66 -7.08 3.84 12.88
C THR A 66 -5.59 3.61 13.13
N ALA A 67 -4.75 4.45 12.51
CA ALA A 67 -3.34 4.58 12.92
C ALA A 67 -3.22 5.91 13.69
N PRO A 68 -3.45 5.91 15.01
CA PRO A 68 -3.75 7.13 15.77
C PRO A 68 -2.59 8.12 15.79
N SER A 69 -1.34 7.65 15.75
CA SER A 69 -0.20 8.56 15.86
C SER A 69 0.08 9.32 14.58
N TRP A 70 0.02 8.69 13.40
CA TRP A 70 0.55 9.25 12.16
C TRP A 70 -0.47 9.36 11.03
N CYS A 71 -1.74 9.01 11.19
CA CYS A 71 -2.67 9.03 10.06
C CYS A 71 -3.43 10.36 9.97
N TYR A 72 -3.06 11.24 9.04
CA TYR A 72 -3.80 12.49 8.79
C TYR A 72 -5.30 12.26 8.55
N TRP A 73 -5.66 11.30 7.69
CA TRP A 73 -7.07 11.04 7.37
C TRP A 73 -7.86 10.48 8.55
N CYS A 74 -7.18 9.85 9.51
CA CYS A 74 -7.80 9.32 10.72
C CYS A 74 -8.20 10.47 11.64
N GLN A 75 -7.35 11.48 11.75
CA GLN A 75 -7.64 12.74 12.45
C GLN A 75 -8.82 13.48 11.80
N VAL A 76 -8.81 13.62 10.47
CA VAL A 76 -9.94 14.23 9.73
C VAL A 76 -11.25 13.49 10.00
N TYR A 77 -11.22 12.15 9.95
CA TYR A 77 -12.41 11.34 10.22
C TYR A 77 -12.87 11.45 11.68
N GLY A 78 -11.95 11.55 12.63
CA GLY A 78 -12.19 11.76 14.06
C GLY A 78 -12.59 13.19 14.44
N SER A 79 -13.01 14.04 13.51
CA SER A 79 -13.51 15.39 13.79
C SER A 79 -15.02 15.43 14.07
N ASP A 80 -15.51 16.58 14.54
CA ASP A 80 -16.94 16.88 14.72
C ASP A 80 -17.70 17.07 13.38
N GLU A 81 -16.99 17.16 12.26
CA GLU A 81 -17.59 17.14 10.92
C GLU A 81 -18.01 15.73 10.48
N TYR A 82 -17.38 14.69 11.03
CA TYR A 82 -17.56 13.29 10.60
C TYR A 82 -17.94 12.37 11.76
N LEU A 83 -16.99 11.64 12.35
CA LEU A 83 -17.27 10.58 13.33
C LEU A 83 -17.89 11.13 14.62
N TYR A 84 -17.40 12.26 15.13
CA TYR A 84 -17.92 12.89 16.35
C TYR A 84 -18.96 13.97 16.07
N ASN A 85 -19.57 13.95 14.89
CA ASN A 85 -20.71 14.79 14.61
C ASN A 85 -21.87 14.49 15.56
N GLU A 86 -22.60 15.52 15.99
CA GLU A 86 -23.72 15.42 16.94
C GLU A 86 -24.86 14.47 16.51
N GLN A 87 -24.93 14.12 15.23
CA GLN A 87 -25.88 13.13 14.72
C GLN A 87 -25.31 11.70 14.67
N ILE A 88 -23.99 11.54 14.65
CA ILE A 88 -23.31 10.27 14.42
C ILE A 88 -22.97 9.56 15.72
N TYR A 89 -22.17 10.17 16.59
CA TYR A 89 -21.68 9.48 17.79
C TYR A 89 -22.81 9.01 18.72
N PRO A 90 -23.94 9.75 18.92
CA PRO A 90 -25.03 9.24 19.75
C PRO A 90 -25.71 8.03 19.09
N TYR A 91 -25.84 8.05 17.75
CA TYR A 91 -26.42 6.95 16.99
C TYR A 91 -25.56 5.68 17.07
N ILE A 92 -24.24 5.84 17.05
CA ILE A 92 -23.29 4.73 17.25
C ILE A 92 -23.49 4.12 18.65
N ASN A 93 -23.46 4.92 19.71
CA ASN A 93 -23.62 4.43 21.08
C ASN A 93 -24.99 3.76 21.32
N GLU A 94 -26.05 4.26 20.68
CA GLU A 94 -27.40 3.73 20.84
C GLU A 94 -27.59 2.39 20.11
N HIS A 95 -27.06 2.25 18.89
CA HIS A 95 -27.45 1.18 17.98
C HIS A 95 -26.34 0.18 17.62
N PHE A 96 -25.08 0.45 17.96
CA PHE A 96 -23.95 -0.40 17.62
C PHE A 96 -23.18 -0.82 18.87
N ILE A 97 -22.38 -1.88 18.74
CA ILE A 97 -21.22 -2.10 19.60
C ILE A 97 -20.00 -1.47 18.92
N PRO A 98 -19.56 -0.27 19.34
CA PRO A 98 -18.39 0.37 18.76
C PRO A 98 -17.10 -0.29 19.26
N VAL A 99 -16.27 -0.76 18.33
CA VAL A 99 -14.99 -1.41 18.61
C VAL A 99 -13.87 -0.58 18.01
N TYR A 100 -12.89 -0.20 18.82
CA TYR A 100 -11.73 0.57 18.39
C TYR A 100 -10.51 -0.34 18.28
N VAL A 101 -9.75 -0.19 17.19
CA VAL A 101 -8.53 -0.94 16.96
C VAL A 101 -7.42 0.00 16.46
N ASP A 102 -6.34 0.05 17.22
CA ASP A 102 -5.08 0.65 16.78
C ASP A 102 -4.40 -0.29 15.77
N ALA A 103 -4.34 0.18 14.52
CA ALA A 103 -3.85 -0.53 13.36
C ALA A 103 -2.39 -0.94 13.43
N ASP A 104 -1.56 -0.09 14.03
CA ASP A 104 -0.14 -0.36 14.19
C ASP A 104 0.06 -1.42 15.27
N LYS A 105 -0.76 -1.41 16.31
CA LYS A 105 -0.67 -2.39 17.41
C LYS A 105 -1.32 -3.74 17.10
N ARG A 106 -2.27 -3.77 16.15
CA ARG A 106 -3.06 -4.94 15.74
C ARG A 106 -3.01 -5.15 14.23
N GLN A 107 -1.80 -5.29 13.67
CA GLN A 107 -1.60 -5.55 12.24
C GLN A 107 -2.34 -6.81 11.75
N ASP A 108 -2.50 -7.80 12.62
CA ASP A 108 -3.29 -9.00 12.40
C ASP A 108 -4.76 -8.67 12.06
N LEU A 109 -5.38 -7.76 12.81
CA LEU A 109 -6.73 -7.28 12.55
C LEU A 109 -6.78 -6.34 11.34
N THR A 110 -5.75 -5.52 11.15
CA THR A 110 -5.61 -4.68 9.96
C THR A 110 -5.70 -5.51 8.68
N ARG A 111 -4.94 -6.61 8.57
CA ARG A 111 -5.01 -7.49 7.38
C ARG A 111 -6.40 -8.03 7.13
N HIS A 112 -7.12 -8.37 8.19
CA HIS A 112 -8.43 -8.97 8.10
C HIS A 112 -9.56 -7.95 7.82
N TYR A 113 -9.46 -6.75 8.38
CA TYR A 113 -10.55 -5.77 8.43
C TYR A 113 -10.32 -4.49 7.61
N LEU A 114 -9.16 -4.28 7.00
CA LEU A 114 -8.87 -3.08 6.23
C LEU A 114 -9.72 -2.97 4.95
N GLU A 115 -10.45 -1.87 4.82
CA GLU A 115 -11.33 -1.54 3.68
C GLU A 115 -10.63 -0.60 2.69
N GLY A 116 -9.50 -1.05 2.14
CA GLY A 116 -8.74 -0.37 1.09
C GLY A 116 -7.84 0.80 1.54
N GLY A 117 -7.99 1.33 2.76
CA GLY A 117 -7.17 2.42 3.25
C GLY A 117 -7.55 2.90 4.66
N TRP A 118 -6.90 3.97 5.12
CA TRP A 118 -7.04 4.52 6.47
C TRP A 118 -7.85 5.81 6.50
N PRO A 119 -8.58 6.10 7.59
CA PRO A 119 -9.08 5.13 8.57
C PRO A 119 -10.04 4.15 7.90
N SER A 120 -10.28 3.00 8.53
CA SER A 120 -11.16 1.98 7.98
C SER A 120 -12.27 1.63 8.94
N THR A 121 -13.51 1.67 8.45
CA THR A 121 -14.69 1.23 9.19
C THR A 121 -15.24 -0.04 8.56
N THR A 122 -15.29 -1.11 9.35
CA THR A 122 -16.00 -2.35 9.00
C THR A 122 -17.25 -2.47 9.87
N VAL A 123 -18.41 -2.65 9.23
CA VAL A 123 -19.67 -2.90 9.92
C VAL A 123 -20.06 -4.36 9.76
N MET A 124 -20.29 -5.03 10.89
CA MET A 124 -20.60 -6.47 10.95
C MET A 124 -21.90 -6.71 11.69
N ALA A 125 -22.56 -7.82 11.38
CA ALA A 125 -23.61 -8.36 12.22
C ALA A 125 -23.03 -9.00 13.50
N PRO A 126 -23.85 -9.29 14.54
CA PRO A 126 -23.39 -9.93 15.78
C PRO A 126 -22.59 -11.23 15.59
N ASN A 127 -22.89 -11.99 14.54
CA ASN A 127 -22.19 -13.23 14.19
C ASN A 127 -20.88 -13.01 13.40
N ARG A 128 -20.44 -11.75 13.24
CA ARG A 128 -19.26 -11.30 12.46
C ARG A 128 -19.44 -11.33 10.94
N GLU A 129 -20.66 -11.55 10.44
CA GLU A 129 -20.92 -11.40 9.02
C GLU A 129 -20.73 -9.94 8.61
N ARG A 130 -19.69 -9.69 7.78
CA ARG A 130 -19.42 -8.37 7.21
C ARG A 130 -20.63 -7.90 6.39
N ILE A 131 -21.23 -6.79 6.82
CA ILE A 131 -22.38 -6.16 6.16
C ILE A 131 -21.86 -5.21 5.07
N TYR A 132 -20.97 -4.30 5.45
CA TYR A 132 -20.25 -3.40 4.55
C TYR A 132 -19.00 -2.86 5.23
N GLY A 133 -18.14 -2.20 4.46
CA GLY A 133 -17.07 -1.38 5.02
C GLY A 133 -16.63 -0.29 4.05
N PHE A 134 -15.87 0.66 4.57
CA PHE A 134 -15.37 1.81 3.83
C PHE A 134 -14.10 2.37 4.47
N SER A 135 -13.34 3.14 3.69
CA SER A 135 -12.20 3.92 4.17
C SER A 135 -12.37 5.42 3.93
N GLY A 136 -11.76 6.19 4.83
CA GLY A 136 -11.76 7.64 4.82
C GLY A 136 -13.09 8.28 5.23
N PRO A 137 -13.13 9.62 5.27
CA PRO A 137 -14.34 10.36 5.62
C PRO A 137 -15.51 10.12 4.67
N ARG A 138 -16.73 10.19 5.20
CA ARG A 138 -17.99 10.02 4.47
C ARG A 138 -19.00 11.08 4.91
N PRO A 139 -19.83 11.64 4.00
CA PRO A 139 -20.86 12.58 4.39
C PRO A 139 -21.76 12.01 5.50
N VAL A 140 -22.08 12.83 6.51
CA VAL A 140 -22.92 12.44 7.67
C VAL A 140 -24.21 11.76 7.25
N SER A 141 -24.89 12.28 6.22
CA SER A 141 -26.13 11.69 5.70
C SER A 141 -25.95 10.29 5.14
N THR A 142 -24.88 10.06 4.38
CA THR A 142 -24.53 8.75 3.82
C THR A 142 -24.16 7.76 4.93
N MET A 143 -23.43 8.22 5.94
CA MET A 143 -23.04 7.39 7.08
C MET A 143 -24.28 6.95 7.88
N LEU A 144 -25.18 7.88 8.22
CA LEU A 144 -26.44 7.56 8.90
C LEU A 144 -27.32 6.59 8.12
N GLU A 145 -27.45 6.78 6.81
CA GLU A 145 -28.27 5.91 5.97
C GLU A 145 -27.71 4.49 5.95
N ASN A 146 -26.40 4.32 5.75
CA ASN A 146 -25.78 3.00 5.77
C ASN A 146 -25.88 2.34 7.15
N MET A 147 -25.70 3.11 8.23
CA MET A 147 -25.84 2.60 9.60
C MET A 147 -27.28 2.15 9.89
N ARG A 148 -28.30 2.94 9.52
CA ARG A 148 -29.72 2.53 9.66
C ARG A 148 -30.00 1.23 8.94
N ARG A 149 -29.49 1.07 7.72
CA ARG A 149 -29.68 -0.16 6.95
C ARG A 149 -28.97 -1.36 7.55
N ALA A 150 -27.81 -1.17 8.21
CA ALA A 150 -27.16 -2.26 8.96
C ALA A 150 -27.98 -2.65 10.20
N VAL A 151 -28.52 -1.68 10.95
CA VAL A 151 -29.41 -1.93 12.08
C VAL A 151 -30.65 -2.69 11.64
N GLU A 152 -31.34 -2.22 10.58
CA GLU A 152 -32.50 -2.91 10.00
C GLU A 152 -32.17 -4.33 9.55
N TYR A 153 -31.00 -4.53 8.93
CA TYR A 153 -30.54 -5.86 8.50
C TYR A 153 -30.36 -6.82 9.69
N VAL A 154 -29.81 -6.34 10.81
CA VAL A 154 -29.64 -7.13 12.04
C VAL A 154 -31.00 -7.40 12.71
N GLU A 155 -31.85 -6.39 12.85
CA GLU A 155 -33.19 -6.52 13.45
C GLU A 155 -34.10 -7.49 12.68
N GLN A 156 -33.98 -7.53 11.36
CA GLN A 156 -34.74 -8.45 10.50
C GLN A 156 -34.16 -9.87 10.45
N GLY A 157 -33.08 -10.15 11.19
CA GLY A 157 -32.40 -11.45 11.16
C GLY A 157 -31.76 -11.74 9.80
N GLY A 158 -31.25 -10.71 9.12
CA GLY A 158 -30.66 -10.82 7.79
C GLY A 158 -29.35 -11.59 7.73
N PHE A 159 -28.70 -11.83 8.87
CA PHE A 159 -27.44 -12.54 9.01
C PHE A 159 -27.63 -13.99 9.45
N SER A 160 -26.64 -14.84 9.18
CA SER A 160 -26.72 -16.25 9.58
C SER A 160 -26.54 -16.42 11.09
N THR A 161 -27.30 -17.32 11.73
CA THR A 161 -26.95 -17.77 13.09
C THR A 161 -25.73 -18.71 13.11
N MET A 162 -25.19 -19.10 11.94
CA MET A 162 -23.96 -19.86 11.85
C MET A 162 -22.74 -18.93 11.84
N ALA A 163 -21.81 -19.19 12.75
CA ALA A 163 -20.44 -18.73 12.60
C ALA A 163 -19.81 -19.39 11.35
N ARG A 164 -19.23 -18.59 10.46
CA ARG A 164 -18.45 -19.09 9.32
C ARG A 164 -17.00 -19.24 9.75
N GLY A 165 -16.59 -20.46 10.10
CA GLY A 165 -15.17 -20.79 10.25
C GLY A 165 -14.47 -20.90 8.89
N ALA A 166 -13.17 -20.64 8.86
CA ALA A 166 -12.34 -20.88 7.69
C ALA A 166 -12.22 -22.40 7.42
N ASP A 167 -12.60 -22.85 6.22
CA ASP A 167 -12.47 -24.26 5.81
C ASP A 167 -11.06 -24.49 5.26
N TYR A 168 -10.12 -24.90 6.12
CA TYR A 168 -8.76 -25.22 5.71
C TYR A 168 -8.74 -26.44 4.78
N LYS A 169 -8.20 -26.25 3.57
CA LYS A 169 -7.98 -27.31 2.60
C LYS A 169 -6.50 -27.40 2.27
N PRO A 170 -5.78 -28.44 2.73
CA PRO A 170 -4.35 -28.58 2.45
C PRO A 170 -4.14 -28.72 0.94
N MET A 171 -3.16 -27.99 0.42
CA MET A 171 -2.62 -28.22 -0.91
C MET A 171 -1.36 -29.06 -0.80
N PRO A 172 -1.12 -30.08 -1.62
CA PRO A 172 0.08 -30.89 -1.50
C PRO A 172 1.36 -30.05 -1.65
N PRO A 173 2.34 -30.17 -0.74
CA PRO A 173 3.58 -29.40 -0.83
C PRO A 173 4.38 -29.90 -2.03
N ARG A 174 4.96 -28.99 -2.81
CA ARG A 174 5.79 -29.31 -3.98
C ARG A 174 7.19 -28.75 -3.87
N VAL A 175 8.12 -29.39 -4.55
CA VAL A 175 9.49 -28.89 -4.75
C VAL A 175 9.49 -28.11 -6.07
N PRO A 176 9.91 -26.84 -6.10
CA PRO A 176 10.08 -26.12 -7.36
C PRO A 176 11.27 -26.71 -8.13
N SER A 177 11.16 -26.78 -9.46
CA SER A 177 12.28 -27.09 -10.37
C SER A 177 13.20 -25.88 -10.57
N GLU A 178 14.39 -26.11 -11.14
CA GLU A 178 15.36 -25.04 -11.41
C GLU A 178 14.76 -23.98 -12.35
N ALA A 179 14.07 -24.43 -13.40
CA ALA A 179 13.38 -23.57 -14.34
C ALA A 179 12.22 -22.79 -13.69
N GLU A 180 11.59 -23.34 -12.65
CA GLU A 180 10.55 -22.65 -11.88
C GLU A 180 11.13 -21.56 -10.98
N LEU A 181 12.23 -21.83 -10.28
CA LEU A 181 12.95 -20.83 -9.48
C LEU A 181 13.48 -19.69 -10.37
N GLN A 182 14.04 -20.02 -11.53
CA GLN A 182 14.48 -19.03 -12.50
C GLN A 182 13.33 -18.17 -13.01
N ARG A 183 12.20 -18.79 -13.42
CA ARG A 183 11.01 -18.05 -13.85
C ARG A 183 10.45 -17.15 -12.74
N GLN A 184 10.50 -17.58 -11.48
CA GLN A 184 10.03 -16.79 -10.35
C GLN A 184 10.86 -15.50 -10.21
N ALA A 185 12.18 -15.59 -10.34
CA ALA A 185 13.07 -14.43 -10.30
C ALA A 185 12.91 -13.51 -11.52
N GLU A 186 12.74 -14.09 -12.72
CA GLU A 186 12.53 -13.36 -13.98
C GLU A 186 11.17 -12.61 -13.99
N SER A 187 10.09 -13.28 -13.58
CA SER A 187 8.74 -12.69 -13.52
C SER A 187 8.67 -11.47 -12.60
N TYR A 188 9.42 -11.50 -11.48
CA TYR A 188 9.55 -10.35 -10.58
C TYR A 188 10.19 -9.14 -11.27
N ALA A 189 11.31 -9.36 -11.97
CA ALA A 189 12.02 -8.31 -12.69
C ALA A 189 11.18 -7.75 -13.84
N GLU A 190 10.55 -8.63 -14.64
CA GLU A 190 9.68 -8.23 -15.75
C GLU A 190 8.50 -7.38 -15.27
N TYR A 191 7.81 -7.80 -14.22
CA TYR A 191 6.72 -7.01 -13.66
C TYR A 191 7.20 -5.64 -13.16
N SER A 192 8.30 -5.62 -12.42
CA SER A 192 8.83 -4.39 -11.83
C SER A 192 9.18 -3.39 -12.93
N VAL A 193 9.85 -3.83 -14.01
CA VAL A 193 10.16 -3.00 -15.18
C VAL A 193 8.88 -2.53 -15.88
N ASN A 194 7.92 -3.42 -16.13
CA ASN A 194 6.66 -3.07 -16.79
C ASN A 194 5.78 -2.09 -15.99
N SER A 195 5.94 -2.08 -14.66
CA SER A 195 5.23 -1.17 -13.77
C SER A 195 5.93 0.19 -13.57
N PHE A 196 7.16 0.33 -14.06
CA PHE A 196 7.98 1.52 -13.89
C PHE A 196 7.40 2.72 -14.64
N ASP A 197 7.42 3.89 -14.00
CA ASP A 197 7.02 5.15 -14.61
C ASP A 197 8.24 5.87 -15.19
N GLU A 198 8.44 5.74 -16.50
CA GLU A 198 9.55 6.39 -17.22
C GLU A 198 9.53 7.93 -17.13
N THR A 199 8.37 8.54 -16.83
CA THR A 199 8.24 10.01 -16.78
C THR A 199 8.77 10.58 -15.48
N TYR A 200 8.32 10.03 -14.35
CA TYR A 200 8.57 10.56 -13.00
C TYR A 200 9.37 9.61 -12.10
N GLY A 201 9.82 8.46 -12.63
CA GLY A 201 10.44 7.40 -11.82
C GLY A 201 9.46 6.72 -10.86
N GLY A 202 9.90 5.68 -10.17
CA GLY A 202 9.08 4.83 -9.32
C GLY A 202 8.07 3.99 -10.11
N PHE A 203 7.00 3.57 -9.44
CA PHE A 203 6.11 2.53 -9.97
C PHE A 203 4.64 2.98 -9.93
N GLY A 204 3.89 2.62 -10.96
CA GLY A 204 2.47 2.97 -11.10
C GLY A 204 2.21 4.39 -11.60
N GLN A 205 0.92 4.72 -11.73
CA GLN A 205 0.45 5.94 -12.42
C GLN A 205 -0.36 6.90 -11.52
N ASN A 206 -0.58 6.54 -10.25
CA ASN A 206 -1.36 7.29 -9.27
C ASN A 206 -0.44 7.79 -8.14
N GLN A 207 -0.93 7.87 -6.90
CA GLN A 207 -0.09 8.05 -5.72
C GLN A 207 1.08 7.05 -5.71
N LYS A 208 2.25 7.50 -5.23
CA LYS A 208 3.49 6.74 -5.32
C LYS A 208 4.13 6.48 -3.98
N PHE A 209 4.42 5.21 -3.73
CA PHE A 209 5.22 4.74 -2.61
C PHE A 209 6.68 4.55 -3.05
N PRO A 210 7.65 4.67 -2.14
CA PRO A 210 9.07 4.69 -2.49
C PRO A 210 9.62 3.37 -3.05
N GLN A 211 9.04 2.22 -2.66
CA GLN A 211 9.41 0.87 -3.12
C GLN A 211 10.93 0.57 -3.08
N PRO A 212 11.61 0.82 -1.94
CA PRO A 212 13.07 0.71 -1.83
C PRO A 212 13.61 -0.70 -2.10
N ARG A 213 12.88 -1.77 -1.77
CA ARG A 213 13.36 -3.14 -1.99
C ARG A 213 13.32 -3.51 -3.48
N THR A 214 12.31 -3.04 -4.21
CA THR A 214 12.25 -3.20 -5.66
C THR A 214 13.42 -2.49 -6.34
N LEU A 215 13.72 -1.26 -5.92
CA LEU A 215 14.90 -0.53 -6.40
C LEU A 215 16.21 -1.21 -5.97
N MET A 216 16.25 -1.88 -4.81
CA MET A 216 17.39 -2.69 -4.39
C MET A 216 17.62 -3.87 -5.34
N ALA A 217 16.56 -4.53 -5.82
CA ALA A 217 16.67 -5.58 -6.83
C ALA A 217 17.18 -5.04 -8.19
N PHE A 218 16.79 -3.82 -8.56
CA PHE A 218 17.37 -3.16 -9.75
C PHE A 218 18.86 -2.88 -9.54
N LEU A 219 19.27 -2.48 -8.34
CA LEU A 219 20.67 -2.25 -8.02
C LEU A 219 21.47 -3.56 -8.02
N ASP A 220 20.91 -4.65 -7.50
CA ASP A 220 21.49 -6.01 -7.61
C ASP A 220 21.73 -6.38 -9.07
N GLN A 221 20.77 -6.08 -9.94
CA GLN A 221 20.86 -6.39 -11.36
C GLN A 221 21.89 -5.51 -12.07
N TYR A 222 21.93 -4.21 -11.78
CA TYR A 222 22.98 -3.31 -12.25
C TYR A 222 24.37 -3.79 -11.81
N GLU A 223 24.53 -4.15 -10.54
CA GLU A 223 25.83 -4.58 -10.02
C GLU A 223 26.35 -5.84 -10.72
N LYS A 224 25.43 -6.76 -11.07
CA LYS A 224 25.73 -8.01 -11.77
C LYS A 224 26.01 -7.83 -13.26
N THR A 225 25.17 -7.06 -13.98
CA THR A 225 25.23 -6.98 -15.45
C THR A 225 25.98 -5.75 -15.96
N LYS A 226 26.05 -4.70 -15.15
CA LYS A 226 26.52 -3.35 -15.51
C LYS A 226 25.71 -2.68 -16.63
N GLU A 227 24.49 -3.17 -16.90
CA GLU A 227 23.59 -2.59 -17.90
C GLU A 227 23.04 -1.23 -17.41
N PRO A 228 23.24 -0.11 -18.15
CA PRO A 228 22.89 1.23 -17.69
C PRO A 228 21.41 1.44 -17.37
N VAL A 229 20.51 0.72 -18.06
CA VAL A 229 19.05 0.86 -17.92
C VAL A 229 18.58 0.72 -16.47
N TRP A 230 19.21 -0.18 -15.69
CA TRP A 230 18.87 -0.39 -14.29
C TRP A 230 19.23 0.82 -13.44
N LEU A 231 20.42 1.39 -13.67
CA LEU A 231 20.87 2.57 -12.95
C LEU A 231 20.04 3.80 -13.31
N GLU A 232 19.69 3.97 -14.59
CA GLU A 232 18.84 5.07 -15.05
C GLU A 232 17.46 5.07 -14.36
N MET A 233 16.83 3.88 -14.22
CA MET A 233 15.56 3.76 -13.50
C MET A 233 15.66 4.12 -12.02
N ILE A 234 16.75 3.70 -11.36
CA ILE A 234 17.02 4.03 -9.96
C ILE A 234 17.22 5.55 -9.83
N GLU A 235 18.20 6.12 -10.54
CA GLU A 235 18.55 7.54 -10.43
C GLU A 235 17.36 8.45 -10.76
N LYS A 236 16.58 8.12 -11.80
CA LYS A 236 15.35 8.84 -12.13
C LYS A 236 14.36 8.85 -10.97
N THR A 237 14.20 7.73 -10.28
CA THR A 237 13.32 7.63 -9.11
C THR A 237 13.82 8.49 -7.97
N LEU A 238 15.11 8.38 -7.64
CA LEU A 238 15.70 9.10 -6.51
C LEU A 238 15.70 10.62 -6.73
N GLU A 239 15.93 11.07 -7.96
CA GLU A 239 15.87 12.49 -8.33
C GLU A 239 14.47 13.08 -8.16
N ASN A 240 13.40 12.33 -8.47
CA ASN A 240 12.03 12.81 -8.33
C ASN A 240 11.49 12.66 -6.90
N GLN A 241 12.09 11.79 -6.08
CA GLN A 241 11.81 11.75 -4.64
C GLN A 241 12.51 12.89 -3.88
N TYR A 242 13.52 13.51 -4.46
CA TYR A 242 14.35 14.52 -3.80
C TYR A 242 13.71 15.92 -3.81
N THR A 243 13.60 16.54 -2.65
CA THR A 243 13.23 17.96 -2.54
C THR A 243 14.50 18.81 -2.50
N ARG A 244 14.63 19.76 -3.42
CA ARG A 244 15.70 20.76 -3.32
C ARG A 244 15.35 21.82 -2.28
N LEU A 245 16.34 22.33 -1.56
CA LEU A 245 16.12 23.39 -0.56
C LEU A 245 15.44 24.64 -1.15
N SER A 246 15.76 24.99 -2.40
CA SER A 246 15.13 26.11 -3.12
C SER A 246 13.68 25.84 -3.54
N GLU A 247 13.23 24.60 -3.47
CA GLU A 247 11.94 24.11 -3.96
C GLU A 247 10.97 23.76 -2.83
N ILE A 248 11.38 23.84 -1.56
CA ILE A 248 10.54 23.50 -0.38
C ILE A 248 9.14 24.13 -0.46
N LYS A 249 9.01 25.37 -0.92
CA LYS A 249 7.72 26.07 -1.00
C LYS A 249 6.90 25.78 -2.26
N THR A 250 7.47 25.10 -3.25
CA THR A 250 6.87 25.00 -4.60
C THR A 250 6.78 23.58 -5.13
N ASN A 251 7.65 22.67 -4.68
CA ASN A 251 7.78 21.30 -5.20
C ASN A 251 8.36 20.39 -4.10
N TYR A 252 7.64 20.26 -2.99
CA TYR A 252 8.03 19.39 -1.89
C TYR A 252 7.76 17.93 -2.28
N ASN A 253 8.80 17.10 -2.35
CA ASN A 253 8.79 15.66 -2.65
C ASN A 253 9.03 14.84 -1.36
N LEU A 254 9.41 13.56 -1.46
CA LEU A 254 9.50 12.68 -0.28
C LEU A 254 10.66 12.99 0.65
N PHE A 255 11.84 13.28 0.12
CA PHE A 255 13.03 13.52 0.95
C PHE A 255 13.00 14.91 1.56
N ASP A 256 13.26 14.97 2.87
CA ASP A 256 13.40 16.21 3.62
C ASP A 256 14.87 16.70 3.58
N PRO A 257 15.17 17.81 2.90
CA PRO A 257 16.55 18.27 2.71
C PRO A 257 17.12 18.98 3.93
N ILE A 258 16.30 19.31 4.95
CA ILE A 258 16.72 20.02 6.16
C ILE A 258 17.04 19.03 7.27
N GLU A 259 16.07 18.20 7.66
CA GLU A 259 16.24 17.25 8.77
C GLU A 259 16.66 15.85 8.31
N GLY A 260 16.63 15.59 7.01
CA GLY A 260 16.83 14.24 6.47
C GLY A 260 15.60 13.34 6.65
N GLY A 261 15.74 12.13 6.16
CA GLY A 261 14.65 11.17 6.11
C GLY A 261 13.61 11.47 5.04
N PHE A 262 12.64 10.58 4.94
CA PHE A 262 11.62 10.52 3.93
C PHE A 262 10.24 10.50 4.55
N HIS A 263 9.35 11.24 3.89
CA HIS A 263 7.91 11.15 4.06
C HIS A 263 7.36 9.89 3.40
N ARG A 264 6.20 9.42 3.87
CA ARG A 264 5.66 8.09 3.58
C ARG A 264 5.38 7.83 2.09
N TYR A 265 4.67 8.74 1.42
CA TYR A 265 4.32 8.58 0.00
C TYR A 265 3.87 9.90 -0.65
N GLY A 266 3.94 9.95 -1.98
CA GLY A 266 3.48 11.07 -2.79
C GLY A 266 2.02 10.91 -3.17
N THR A 267 1.20 11.93 -2.97
CA THR A 267 -0.25 11.88 -3.27
C THR A 267 -0.57 11.80 -4.76
N ARG A 268 0.39 12.21 -5.62
CA ARG A 268 0.25 12.22 -7.08
C ARG A 268 1.39 11.46 -7.76
N ARG A 269 1.22 11.25 -9.06
CA ARG A 269 2.20 10.58 -9.95
C ARG A 269 3.56 11.28 -9.97
N ASP A 270 3.60 12.59 -9.72
CA ASP A 270 4.83 13.39 -9.68
C ASP A 270 5.49 13.45 -8.30
N TRP A 271 5.07 12.61 -7.34
CA TRP A 271 5.53 12.55 -5.95
C TRP A 271 5.07 13.69 -5.02
N THR A 272 4.29 14.66 -5.51
CA THR A 272 3.92 15.86 -4.72
C THR A 272 2.41 16.01 -4.49
N PRO A 273 2.01 16.77 -3.45
CA PRO A 273 2.74 16.87 -2.18
C PRO A 273 2.84 15.48 -1.53
N PRO A 274 3.79 15.27 -0.61
CA PRO A 274 3.82 14.06 0.18
C PRO A 274 2.72 14.05 1.24
N HIS A 275 2.44 12.85 1.74
CA HIS A 275 1.93 12.65 3.08
C HIS A 275 3.12 12.70 4.05
N TYR A 276 3.15 13.73 4.90
CA TYR A 276 4.35 14.22 5.59
C TYR A 276 4.85 13.32 6.72
N GLU A 277 4.15 12.23 6.99
CA GLU A 277 4.49 11.37 8.11
C GLU A 277 5.75 10.58 7.79
N LYS A 278 6.65 10.43 8.77
CA LYS A 278 7.89 9.66 8.61
C LYS A 278 7.71 8.32 9.30
N MET A 279 8.12 7.26 8.62
CA MET A 279 8.01 5.88 9.13
C MET A 279 9.39 5.25 9.23
N LEU A 280 9.64 4.50 10.32
CA LEU A 280 10.92 3.81 10.53
C LEU A 280 11.22 2.82 9.40
N TYR A 281 10.24 2.01 9.00
CA TYR A 281 10.42 1.00 7.95
C TYR A 281 10.78 1.62 6.61
N ASP A 282 10.14 2.73 6.21
CA ASP A 282 10.46 3.40 4.94
C ASP A 282 11.87 3.96 4.97
N ASN A 283 12.21 4.68 6.05
CA ASN A 283 13.49 5.36 6.20
C ASN A 283 14.68 4.41 6.31
N SER A 284 14.53 3.28 7.00
CA SER A 284 15.57 2.25 7.10
C SER A 284 15.85 1.57 5.76
N LYS A 285 14.81 1.18 5.03
CA LYS A 285 14.95 0.56 3.70
C LYS A 285 15.51 1.55 2.67
N LEU A 286 15.10 2.82 2.72
CA LEU A 286 15.64 3.87 1.86
C LEU A 286 17.10 4.21 2.21
N LEU A 287 17.45 4.27 3.49
CA LEU A 287 18.85 4.42 3.91
C LEU A 287 19.73 3.32 3.29
N GLN A 288 19.28 2.07 3.32
CA GLN A 288 19.98 0.94 2.69
C GLN A 288 20.24 1.18 1.21
N LEU A 289 19.19 1.52 0.46
CA LEU A 289 19.23 1.72 -0.98
C LEU A 289 20.19 2.83 -1.36
N TYR A 290 20.03 4.00 -0.73
CA TYR A 290 20.83 5.18 -1.02
C TYR A 290 22.30 5.00 -0.61
N ALA A 291 22.56 4.35 0.53
CA ALA A 291 23.91 4.05 0.96
C ALA A 291 24.62 3.10 -0.01
N ARG A 292 23.96 2.01 -0.41
CA ARG A 292 24.52 1.05 -1.37
C ARG A 292 24.73 1.66 -2.74
N LEU A 293 23.78 2.48 -3.22
CA LEU A 293 23.94 3.18 -4.49
C LEU A 293 25.17 4.11 -4.45
N ALA A 294 25.33 4.89 -3.38
CA ALA A 294 26.47 5.77 -3.20
C ALA A 294 27.80 4.98 -3.22
N ASP A 295 27.84 3.83 -2.57
CA ASP A 295 29.03 2.96 -2.52
C ASP A 295 29.34 2.32 -3.89
N SER A 296 28.30 1.95 -4.65
CA SER A 296 28.43 1.25 -5.93
C SER A 296 28.70 2.17 -7.13
N THR A 297 28.26 3.43 -7.10
CA THR A 297 28.38 4.36 -8.25
C THR A 297 29.11 5.67 -7.94
N GLY A 298 29.33 6.00 -6.66
CA GLY A 298 29.86 7.31 -6.27
C GLY A 298 28.86 8.46 -6.44
N ASN A 299 27.56 8.17 -6.55
CA ASN A 299 26.53 9.20 -6.74
C ASN A 299 26.45 10.15 -5.53
N ASN A 300 26.72 11.44 -5.77
CA ASN A 300 26.79 12.47 -4.71
C ASN A 300 25.44 12.74 -4.04
N LEU A 301 24.34 12.71 -4.81
CA LEU A 301 22.99 12.87 -4.27
C LEU A 301 22.67 11.69 -3.34
N ALA A 302 23.01 10.47 -3.79
CA ALA A 302 22.81 9.27 -3.00
C ALA A 302 23.57 9.34 -1.68
N LYS A 303 24.82 9.82 -1.72
CA LYS A 303 25.65 10.04 -0.55
C LYS A 303 25.01 11.04 0.42
N GLU A 304 24.64 12.23 -0.06
CA GLU A 304 23.99 13.27 0.76
C GLU A 304 22.75 12.73 1.47
N VAL A 305 21.86 12.10 0.71
CA VAL A 305 20.61 11.56 1.24
C VAL A 305 20.87 10.45 2.25
N SER A 306 21.84 9.55 1.99
CA SER A 306 22.20 8.49 2.94
C SER A 306 22.75 9.06 4.25
N ASP A 307 23.65 10.04 4.19
CA ASP A 307 24.25 10.65 5.39
C ASP A 307 23.18 11.37 6.23
N LYS A 308 22.30 12.14 5.58
CA LYS A 308 21.20 12.85 6.24
C LYS A 308 20.13 11.92 6.81
N THR A 309 19.78 10.86 6.08
CA THR A 309 18.80 9.87 6.56
C THR A 309 19.34 9.08 7.74
N PHE A 310 20.64 8.75 7.75
CA PHE A 310 21.26 8.14 8.92
C PHE A 310 21.26 9.10 10.12
N ALA A 311 21.66 10.37 9.92
CA ALA A 311 21.60 11.38 10.97
C ALA A 311 20.18 11.55 11.54
N PHE A 312 19.16 11.49 10.68
CA PHE A 312 17.76 11.48 11.10
C PHE A 312 17.42 10.27 11.98
N LEU A 313 17.71 9.05 11.52
CA LEU A 313 17.41 7.82 12.26
C LEU A 313 18.14 7.74 13.61
N LYS A 314 19.31 8.36 13.75
CA LYS A 314 19.99 8.45 15.06
C LYS A 314 19.16 9.18 16.11
N MET A 315 18.36 10.17 15.71
CA MET A 315 17.47 10.87 16.65
C MET A 315 16.33 9.99 17.17
N TRP A 316 16.05 8.88 16.49
CA TRP A 316 14.99 7.93 16.84
C TRP A 316 15.51 6.71 17.58
N HIS A 317 16.83 6.54 17.67
CA HIS A 317 17.44 5.41 18.37
C HIS A 317 17.40 5.62 19.88
N ASP A 318 16.96 4.60 20.61
CA ASP A 318 17.08 4.55 22.05
C ASP A 318 18.53 4.17 22.42
N GLU A 319 19.32 5.18 22.75
CA GLU A 319 20.73 5.01 23.14
C GLU A 319 20.90 4.17 24.41
N LYS A 320 19.87 4.01 25.26
CA LYS A 320 19.99 3.30 26.53
C LYS A 320 19.72 1.82 26.35
N ASP A 321 18.59 1.47 25.77
CA ASP A 321 18.12 0.08 25.71
C ASP A 321 18.21 -0.52 24.30
N GLY A 322 18.39 0.30 23.25
CA GLY A 322 18.36 -0.13 21.85
C GLY A 322 16.96 -0.09 21.25
N GLY A 323 16.86 -0.24 19.93
CA GLY A 323 15.61 -0.04 19.20
C GLY A 323 15.37 1.41 18.78
N PHE A 324 14.38 1.58 17.91
CA PHE A 324 14.01 2.84 17.29
C PHE A 324 12.53 3.13 17.50
N ALA A 325 12.21 4.42 17.65
CA ALA A 325 10.85 4.92 17.55
C ALA A 325 10.20 4.52 16.20
N GLY A 326 8.89 4.29 16.22
CA GLY A 326 8.17 3.75 15.07
C GLY A 326 7.86 4.77 13.98
N ASN A 327 7.38 5.95 14.37
CA ASN A 327 6.90 6.97 13.43
C ASN A 327 6.89 8.39 14.04
N SER A 328 6.58 9.39 13.20
CA SER A 328 6.21 10.75 13.63
C SER A 328 4.73 11.04 13.37
N ASP A 329 4.16 11.94 14.18
CA ASP A 329 2.76 12.39 14.06
C ASP A 329 2.52 13.27 12.83
N ALA A 330 1.33 13.17 12.23
CA ALA A 330 0.87 13.91 11.06
C ALA A 330 0.48 15.37 11.29
N PHE A 331 0.34 15.81 12.55
CA PHE A 331 -0.31 17.08 12.85
C PHE A 331 0.58 18.34 12.66
N ASP A 332 0.03 19.36 11.98
CA ASP A 332 0.67 20.64 11.59
C ASP A 332 1.98 20.49 10.77
N GLU A 333 2.19 19.30 10.21
CA GLU A 333 3.40 18.95 9.49
C GLU A 333 3.57 19.76 8.19
N GLU A 334 2.50 20.08 7.47
CA GLU A 334 2.61 20.92 6.26
C GLU A 334 3.13 22.34 6.60
N HIS A 335 2.69 22.89 7.74
CA HIS A 335 3.21 24.18 8.23
C HIS A 335 4.67 24.07 8.66
N TYR A 336 5.04 22.98 9.33
CA TYR A 336 6.40 22.73 9.79
C TYR A 336 7.38 22.49 8.62
N TYR A 337 7.07 21.56 7.72
CA TYR A 337 7.95 21.17 6.63
C TYR A 337 7.96 22.15 5.47
N GLY A 338 6.87 22.92 5.25
CA GLY A 338 6.77 23.91 4.17
C GLY A 338 7.69 25.13 4.32
N GLU A 339 8.39 25.27 5.44
CA GLU A 339 9.25 26.40 5.74
C GLU A 339 10.74 26.01 5.80
N VAL A 340 11.61 26.93 5.36
CA VAL A 340 13.08 26.76 5.50
C VAL A 340 13.50 27.05 6.93
N ASP A 341 12.92 28.09 7.54
CA ASP A 341 13.09 28.40 8.96
C ASP A 341 11.90 27.80 9.71
N ARG A 342 12.08 26.55 10.16
CA ARG A 342 10.99 25.76 10.74
C ARG A 342 10.58 26.29 12.12
N PRO A 343 9.30 26.13 12.50
CA PRO A 343 8.85 26.34 13.87
C PRO A 343 9.70 25.58 14.89
N LYS A 344 9.77 26.08 16.13
CA LYS A 344 10.51 25.40 17.21
C LYS A 344 9.82 24.12 17.69
N GLU A 345 8.50 24.10 17.61
CA GLU A 345 7.68 22.94 17.93
C GLU A 345 7.81 21.94 16.80
N LYS A 346 8.23 20.72 17.14
CA LYS A 346 8.49 19.65 16.17
C LYS A 346 7.33 18.65 16.19
N PRO A 347 7.09 17.94 15.07
CA PRO A 347 6.20 16.79 15.07
C PRO A 347 6.58 15.80 16.17
N ARG A 348 5.57 15.28 16.88
CA ARG A 348 5.76 14.31 17.96
C ARG A 348 6.36 13.03 17.40
N ILE A 349 7.23 12.39 18.17
CA ILE A 349 7.79 11.07 17.87
C ILE A 349 7.03 10.01 18.68
N GLU A 350 6.58 8.95 18.02
CA GLU A 350 5.98 7.78 18.65
C GLU A 350 7.05 6.75 19.00
N TRP A 351 7.39 6.68 20.29
CA TRP A 351 8.49 5.87 20.82
C TRP A 351 8.15 4.38 20.99
N THR A 352 6.94 3.95 20.64
CA THR A 352 6.61 2.52 20.54
C THR A 352 7.54 1.84 19.53
N LYS A 353 8.18 0.75 19.96
CA LYS A 353 9.14 -0.03 19.16
C LYS A 353 8.41 -1.22 18.56
N TYR A 354 8.26 -1.25 17.23
CA TYR A 354 7.66 -2.36 16.48
C TYR A 354 8.74 -3.33 15.98
N THR A 355 8.53 -4.64 16.14
CA THR A 355 9.53 -5.68 15.88
C THR A 355 9.89 -5.80 14.40
N ASP A 356 8.92 -5.82 13.50
CA ASP A 356 9.13 -5.82 12.06
C ASP A 356 9.83 -4.54 11.56
N TRP A 357 9.42 -3.36 12.03
CA TRP A 357 10.03 -2.09 11.60
C TRP A 357 11.46 -1.93 12.09
N ASN A 358 11.73 -2.36 13.32
CA ASN A 358 13.09 -2.39 13.87
C ASN A 358 13.94 -3.45 13.18
N SER A 359 13.34 -4.57 12.76
CA SER A 359 14.02 -5.58 11.95
C SER A 359 14.51 -5.02 10.62
N ASP A 360 13.70 -4.21 9.92
CA ASP A 360 14.15 -3.49 8.73
C ASP A 360 15.32 -2.53 9.03
N ALA A 361 15.31 -1.83 10.17
CA ALA A 361 16.43 -0.99 10.59
C ALA A 361 17.70 -1.79 10.91
N MET A 362 17.58 -2.96 11.56
CA MET A 362 18.71 -3.85 11.85
C MET A 362 19.33 -4.40 10.57
N ILE A 363 18.51 -4.94 9.66
CA ILE A 363 18.95 -5.40 8.32
C ILE A 363 19.65 -4.23 7.61
N ALA A 364 19.05 -3.05 7.68
CA ALA A 364 19.59 -1.72 7.40
C ALA A 364 21.09 -1.56 7.72
N LEU A 365 21.30 -1.47 9.03
CA LEU A 365 22.54 -1.02 9.63
C LEU A 365 23.62 -2.11 9.62
N PHE A 366 23.27 -3.39 9.74
CA PHE A 366 24.23 -4.48 9.60
C PHE A 366 24.84 -4.51 8.20
N ASP A 367 24.00 -4.33 7.19
CA ASP A 367 24.39 -4.35 5.81
C ASP A 367 25.30 -3.16 5.44
N ILE A 368 24.89 -1.94 5.76
CA ILE A 368 25.71 -0.74 5.50
C ILE A 368 26.98 -0.74 6.36
N GLY A 369 26.83 -1.00 7.67
CA GLY A 369 27.91 -0.97 8.64
C GLY A 369 29.01 -1.98 8.30
N THR A 370 28.66 -3.17 7.82
CA THR A 370 29.64 -4.18 7.38
C THR A 370 30.40 -3.72 6.13
N ARG A 371 29.70 -3.17 5.11
CA ARG A 371 30.34 -2.72 3.87
C ARG A 371 31.27 -1.53 4.09
N ARG A 372 30.81 -0.55 4.87
CA ARG A 372 31.55 0.69 5.15
C ARG A 372 32.56 0.55 6.30
N ARG A 373 32.52 -0.55 7.05
CA ARG A 373 33.23 -0.74 8.33
C ARG A 373 32.89 0.38 9.32
N ASP A 374 31.62 0.75 9.39
CA ASP A 374 31.09 1.79 10.26
C ASP A 374 30.73 1.22 11.63
N ALA A 375 31.58 1.48 12.63
CA ALA A 375 31.40 0.96 13.98
C ALA A 375 30.18 1.53 14.71
N GLU A 376 29.73 2.75 14.37
CA GLU A 376 28.54 3.36 14.98
C GLU A 376 27.29 2.59 14.53
N MET A 377 27.14 2.38 13.21
CA MET A 377 26.01 1.63 12.65
C MET A 377 25.96 0.20 13.16
N LEU A 378 27.11 -0.49 13.21
CA LEU A 378 27.21 -1.85 13.71
C LEU A 378 26.84 -1.94 15.19
N SER A 379 27.37 -1.04 16.02
CA SER A 379 27.03 -1.01 17.45
C SER A 379 25.54 -0.72 17.69
N MET A 380 24.93 0.18 16.91
CA MET A 380 23.50 0.45 17.00
C MET A 380 22.67 -0.79 16.61
N ALA A 381 23.03 -1.46 15.52
CA ALA A 381 22.36 -2.67 15.05
C ALA A 381 22.46 -3.81 16.08
N GLU A 382 23.66 -4.05 16.62
CA GLU A 382 23.91 -5.10 17.62
C GLU A 382 23.13 -4.86 18.91
N LYS A 383 23.10 -3.61 19.38
CA LYS A 383 22.34 -3.23 20.57
C LYS A 383 20.85 -3.42 20.36
N THR A 384 20.33 -2.98 19.23
CA THR A 384 18.91 -3.16 18.87
C THR A 384 18.56 -4.65 18.75
N LEU A 385 19.36 -5.46 18.06
CA LEU A 385 19.09 -6.90 17.93
C LEU A 385 19.15 -7.62 19.27
N THR A 386 20.10 -7.25 20.13
CA THR A 386 20.20 -7.79 21.49
C THR A 386 18.93 -7.50 22.29
N PHE A 387 18.42 -6.26 22.24
CA PHE A 387 17.17 -5.88 22.89
C PHE A 387 16.00 -6.75 22.42
N PHE A 388 15.79 -6.86 21.10
CA PHE A 388 14.65 -7.64 20.59
C PHE A 388 14.77 -9.13 20.93
N LEU A 389 15.95 -9.75 20.80
CA LEU A 389 16.13 -11.17 21.09
C LEU A 389 16.01 -11.52 22.59
N MET A 390 16.34 -10.58 23.47
CA MET A 390 16.29 -10.79 24.92
C MET A 390 14.95 -10.38 25.55
N GLU A 391 14.38 -9.27 25.10
CA GLU A 391 13.18 -8.68 25.72
C GLU A 391 11.91 -8.93 24.91
N MET A 392 11.99 -9.14 23.60
CA MET A 392 10.82 -9.22 22.72
C MET A 392 10.52 -10.62 22.20
N VAL A 393 11.23 -11.66 22.67
CA VAL A 393 11.02 -13.05 22.24
C VAL A 393 10.99 -14.00 23.44
N ASP A 394 9.86 -14.68 23.64
CA ASP A 394 9.69 -15.76 24.63
C ASP A 394 9.36 -17.12 23.96
N GLU A 395 8.80 -18.07 24.71
CA GLU A 395 8.37 -19.38 24.17
C GLU A 395 7.16 -19.32 23.22
N HIS A 396 6.39 -18.23 23.26
CA HIS A 396 5.20 -17.99 22.43
C HIS A 396 5.50 -17.13 21.20
N GLY A 397 6.78 -16.89 20.91
CA GLY A 397 7.25 -16.18 19.74
C GLY A 397 7.59 -14.71 20.00
N PRO A 398 7.78 -13.91 18.94
CA PRO A 398 8.09 -12.50 19.07
C PRO A 398 6.85 -11.68 19.41
N TYR A 399 6.96 -10.75 20.35
CA TYR A 399 5.99 -9.68 20.57
C TYR A 399 6.03 -8.69 19.41
N HIS A 400 4.88 -8.15 19.02
CA HIS A 400 4.78 -7.20 17.90
C HIS A 400 5.34 -5.82 18.25
N PHE A 401 5.02 -5.31 19.43
CA PHE A 401 5.49 -4.01 19.86
C PHE A 401 5.76 -3.96 21.37
N VAL A 402 6.54 -2.97 21.77
CA VAL A 402 6.65 -2.53 23.16
C VAL A 402 6.50 -1.01 23.24
N SER A 403 5.55 -0.55 24.06
CA SER A 403 5.31 0.87 24.31
C SER A 403 6.26 1.42 25.39
N PRO A 404 6.43 2.74 25.50
CA PRO A 404 7.36 3.35 26.47
C PRO A 404 7.07 3.03 27.94
N ASP A 405 5.83 2.66 28.27
CA ASP A 405 5.40 2.21 29.59
C ASP A 405 5.75 0.73 29.88
N GLY A 406 6.31 0.01 28.90
CA GLY A 406 6.67 -1.41 28.98
C GLY A 406 5.54 -2.36 28.55
N THR A 407 4.39 -1.85 28.12
CA THR A 407 3.29 -2.68 27.61
C THR A 407 3.71 -3.36 26.32
N LYS A 408 3.59 -4.69 26.26
CA LYS A 408 3.89 -5.49 25.06
C LYS A 408 2.61 -5.91 24.34
N GLY A 409 2.68 -5.94 23.01
CA GLY A 409 1.56 -6.21 22.13
C GLY A 409 1.20 -7.68 21.93
N VAL A 410 0.35 -7.93 20.93
CA VAL A 410 0.11 -9.29 20.42
C VAL A 410 1.43 -9.93 20.02
N GLN A 411 1.56 -11.24 20.23
CA GLN A 411 2.78 -11.97 19.92
C GLN A 411 2.53 -13.10 18.91
N GLY A 412 3.63 -13.63 18.39
CA GLY A 412 3.65 -14.89 17.66
C GLY A 412 3.08 -14.84 16.25
N ASN A 413 2.95 -13.64 15.65
CA ASN A 413 2.54 -13.51 14.26
C ASN A 413 3.68 -13.80 13.27
N LEU A 414 3.32 -14.02 12.01
CA LEU A 414 4.27 -14.34 10.96
C LEU A 414 5.18 -13.17 10.58
N MET A 415 4.68 -11.94 10.49
CA MET A 415 5.47 -10.80 10.06
C MET A 415 6.67 -10.56 10.98
N ASP A 416 6.45 -10.48 12.29
CA ASP A 416 7.52 -10.25 13.27
C ASP A 416 8.48 -11.44 13.33
N SER A 417 7.95 -12.66 13.22
CA SER A 417 8.77 -13.88 13.19
C SER A 417 9.68 -13.88 11.96
N ALA A 418 9.14 -13.57 10.79
CA ALA A 418 9.90 -13.57 9.54
C ALA A 418 10.93 -12.43 9.50
N ALA A 419 10.54 -11.22 9.92
CA ALA A 419 11.42 -10.05 9.94
C ALA A 419 12.58 -10.22 10.93
N LEU A 420 12.28 -10.65 12.16
CA LEU A 420 13.31 -10.82 13.19
C LEU A 420 14.21 -12.04 12.91
N LEU A 421 13.69 -13.08 12.26
CA LEU A 421 14.50 -14.18 11.74
C LEU A 421 15.54 -13.68 10.74
N VAL A 422 15.13 -12.88 9.74
CA VAL A 422 16.05 -12.32 8.75
C VAL A 422 17.08 -11.40 9.41
N ALA A 423 16.64 -10.52 10.32
CA ALA A 423 17.54 -9.63 11.06
C ALA A 423 18.55 -10.41 11.92
N GLY A 424 18.12 -11.48 12.60
CA GLY A 424 18.99 -12.34 13.39
C GLY A 424 20.02 -13.09 12.56
N ALA A 425 19.59 -13.68 11.42
CA ALA A 425 20.48 -14.39 10.51
C ALA A 425 21.51 -13.45 9.85
N GLU A 426 21.08 -12.32 9.31
CA GLU A 426 21.99 -11.32 8.72
C GLU A 426 22.91 -10.69 9.78
N GLY A 427 22.40 -10.43 10.99
CA GLY A 427 23.20 -9.93 12.11
C GLY A 427 24.31 -10.90 12.53
N TYR A 428 24.00 -12.20 12.62
CA TYR A 428 25.02 -13.22 12.87
C TYR A 428 26.10 -13.22 11.78
N ARG A 429 25.71 -13.22 10.50
CA ARG A 429 26.67 -13.18 9.38
C ARG A 429 27.49 -11.90 9.35
N ALA A 430 26.90 -10.76 9.70
CA ALA A 430 27.60 -9.48 9.81
C ALA A 430 28.69 -9.53 10.89
N THR A 431 28.37 -10.03 12.09
CA THR A 431 29.37 -10.19 13.17
C THR A 431 30.45 -11.21 12.83
N LEU A 432 30.08 -12.31 12.13
CA LEU A 432 31.03 -13.29 11.64
C LEU A 432 32.07 -12.66 10.71
N ARG A 433 31.64 -11.82 9.76
CA ARG A 433 32.51 -11.10 8.82
C ARG A 433 33.47 -10.12 9.51
N GLN A 434 33.05 -9.47 10.60
CA GLN A 434 33.90 -8.55 11.36
C GLN A 434 35.00 -9.27 12.13
N SER A 435 34.69 -10.47 12.64
CA SER A 435 35.46 -11.15 13.68
C SER A 435 36.80 -11.76 13.21
N SER A 436 37.23 -11.53 11.96
CA SER A 436 38.55 -11.94 11.41
C SER A 436 38.94 -13.40 11.71
N GLY A 437 37.97 -14.32 11.72
CA GLY A 437 38.18 -15.75 11.98
C GLY A 437 37.75 -16.26 13.36
N GLN A 438 37.02 -15.46 14.15
CA GLN A 438 36.28 -15.96 15.32
C GLN A 438 34.83 -16.33 14.95
N ALA A 439 34.09 -16.94 15.87
CA ALA A 439 32.66 -17.19 15.67
C ALA A 439 31.87 -15.88 15.73
N GLY A 440 30.81 -15.75 14.93
CA GLY A 440 29.86 -14.64 15.04
C GLY A 440 29.18 -14.61 16.41
N ASN A 441 28.39 -13.57 16.69
CA ASN A 441 27.72 -13.42 17.98
C ASN A 441 26.72 -14.59 18.20
N PRO A 442 26.96 -15.49 19.16
CA PRO A 442 26.13 -16.69 19.35
C PRO A 442 24.70 -16.36 19.80
N LEU A 443 24.47 -15.19 20.41
CA LEU A 443 23.13 -14.74 20.76
C LEU A 443 22.26 -14.57 19.51
N PHE A 444 22.83 -14.08 18.41
CA PHE A 444 22.07 -13.79 17.19
C PHE A 444 21.68 -15.08 16.47
N LEU A 445 22.60 -16.04 16.36
CA LEU A 445 22.31 -17.34 15.77
C LEU A 445 21.28 -18.12 16.61
N SER A 446 21.48 -18.19 17.93
CA SER A 446 20.54 -18.90 18.82
C SER A 446 19.17 -18.24 18.87
N GLY A 447 19.11 -16.90 18.83
CA GLY A 447 17.86 -16.15 18.71
C GLY A 447 17.12 -16.44 17.40
N ALA A 448 17.81 -16.41 16.26
CA ALA A 448 17.24 -16.75 14.96
C ALA A 448 16.74 -18.20 14.90
N VAL A 449 17.49 -19.15 15.48
CA VAL A 449 17.06 -20.55 15.64
C VAL A 449 15.78 -20.66 16.47
N ARG A 450 15.70 -19.98 17.62
CA ARG A 450 14.48 -19.97 18.46
C ARG A 450 13.25 -19.49 17.69
N ILE A 451 13.41 -18.42 16.91
CA ILE A 451 12.31 -17.83 16.11
C ILE A 451 11.90 -18.78 14.98
N ALA A 452 12.88 -19.37 14.27
CA ALA A 452 12.60 -20.34 13.22
C ALA A 452 11.89 -21.59 13.75
N ASP A 453 12.35 -22.15 14.87
CA ASP A 453 11.72 -23.29 15.53
C ASP A 453 10.27 -22.96 15.96
N TYR A 454 10.05 -21.77 16.53
CA TYR A 454 8.70 -21.29 16.85
C TYR A 454 7.80 -21.23 15.61
N ALA A 455 8.28 -20.61 14.52
CA ALA A 455 7.50 -20.47 13.29
C ALA A 455 7.20 -21.84 12.65
N LEU A 456 8.17 -22.77 12.64
CA LEU A 456 7.97 -24.13 12.12
C LEU A 456 7.00 -24.97 12.96
N ALA A 457 6.96 -24.73 14.27
CA ALA A 457 6.05 -25.43 15.18
C ALA A 457 4.62 -24.88 15.13
N ASN A 458 4.45 -23.57 15.01
CA ASN A 458 3.15 -22.91 15.24
C ASN A 458 2.52 -22.33 13.96
N LEU A 459 3.32 -21.84 13.02
CA LEU A 459 2.82 -21.09 11.85
C LEU A 459 2.95 -21.88 10.54
N TYR A 460 3.94 -22.76 10.44
CA TYR A 460 4.24 -23.46 9.20
C TYR A 460 3.25 -24.59 8.88
N ASP A 461 2.74 -24.58 7.66
CA ASP A 461 1.85 -25.61 7.15
C ASP A 461 2.63 -26.82 6.63
N TRP A 462 2.85 -27.82 7.48
CA TRP A 462 3.49 -29.08 7.08
C TRP A 462 2.66 -29.91 6.08
N ASN A 463 1.37 -29.60 5.91
CA ASN A 463 0.51 -30.24 4.92
C ASN A 463 0.52 -29.55 3.55
N GLY A 464 1.01 -28.32 3.45
CA GLY A 464 0.99 -27.59 2.17
C GLY A 464 2.06 -26.55 1.90
N GLY A 465 3.05 -26.40 2.77
CA GLY A 465 4.16 -25.47 2.61
C GLY A 465 3.78 -24.01 2.89
N GLY A 466 4.75 -23.22 3.32
CA GLY A 466 4.55 -21.84 3.74
C GLY A 466 3.85 -21.72 5.10
N CYS A 467 3.99 -20.55 5.70
CA CYS A 467 3.42 -20.19 6.99
C CYS A 467 2.09 -19.47 6.84
N PHE A 468 1.16 -19.77 7.75
CA PHE A 468 -0.02 -18.96 8.01
C PHE A 468 0.38 -17.65 8.68
N GLU A 469 -0.40 -16.59 8.45
CA GLU A 469 -0.24 -15.32 9.14
C GLU A 469 -0.28 -15.50 10.67
N ARG A 470 -1.22 -16.31 11.17
CA ARG A 470 -1.41 -16.54 12.59
C ARG A 470 -2.10 -17.87 12.89
N ASN A 471 -1.66 -18.52 13.95
CA ASN A 471 -2.31 -19.66 14.60
C ASN A 471 -2.07 -19.52 16.11
N SER A 472 -2.92 -18.75 16.79
CA SER A 472 -2.71 -18.32 18.18
C SER A 472 -3.65 -19.08 19.14
N PRO A 473 -3.17 -19.45 20.34
CA PRO A 473 -4.01 -19.99 21.41
C PRO A 473 -4.72 -18.89 22.24
N ASP A 474 -4.50 -17.61 21.95
CA ASP A 474 -4.93 -16.48 22.79
C ASP A 474 -6.43 -16.20 22.66
N THR A 475 -7.27 -16.96 23.36
CA THR A 475 -8.73 -16.86 23.24
C THR A 475 -9.29 -15.48 23.56
N ASP A 476 -8.60 -14.72 24.40
CA ASP A 476 -9.11 -13.45 24.95
C ASP A 476 -8.82 -12.24 24.03
N LEU A 477 -7.94 -12.40 23.04
CA LEU A 477 -7.51 -11.31 22.13
C LEU A 477 -8.26 -11.31 20.79
N TYR A 478 -9.08 -12.34 20.56
CA TYR A 478 -9.73 -12.62 19.28
C TYR A 478 -11.23 -12.80 19.42
N ALA A 479 -11.97 -12.48 18.37
CA ALA A 479 -13.36 -12.95 18.30
C ALA A 479 -13.39 -14.49 18.33
N PRO A 480 -14.48 -15.11 18.82
CA PRO A 480 -14.63 -16.57 18.78
C PRO A 480 -14.31 -17.12 17.37
N ASP A 481 -13.53 -18.18 17.21
CA ASP A 481 -13.10 -18.74 15.90
C ASP A 481 -12.09 -17.93 15.05
N GLU A 482 -11.68 -16.71 15.44
CA GLU A 482 -10.64 -15.91 14.72
C GLU A 482 -9.20 -16.19 15.16
N LEU A 483 -9.02 -17.25 15.95
CA LEU A 483 -7.73 -17.74 16.45
C LEU A 483 -6.78 -18.24 15.34
N LEU A 484 -7.31 -18.42 14.12
CA LEU A 484 -6.58 -18.90 12.96
C LEU A 484 -6.85 -18.03 11.73
N ILE A 485 -5.77 -17.46 11.17
CA ILE A 485 -5.79 -16.77 9.89
C ILE A 485 -5.06 -17.65 8.88
N ILE A 486 -5.82 -18.40 8.07
CA ILE A 486 -5.28 -19.37 7.09
C ILE A 486 -4.62 -18.72 5.86
N GLU A 487 -4.55 -17.40 5.82
CA GLU A 487 -3.86 -16.67 4.76
C GLU A 487 -2.36 -16.92 4.85
N LYS A 488 -1.72 -17.10 3.70
CA LYS A 488 -0.27 -17.24 3.57
C LYS A 488 0.25 -16.05 2.77
N PRO A 489 0.56 -14.94 3.45
CA PRO A 489 0.93 -13.71 2.77
C PRO A 489 2.33 -13.82 2.15
N LEU A 490 2.49 -13.25 0.96
CA LEU A 490 3.63 -13.49 0.09
C LEU A 490 4.95 -12.96 0.67
N GLU A 491 4.92 -11.76 1.24
CA GLU A 491 6.11 -11.03 1.69
C GLU A 491 6.82 -11.77 2.81
N GLU A 492 6.07 -12.12 3.84
CA GLU A 492 6.53 -12.77 5.05
C GLU A 492 6.93 -14.22 4.77
N ASN A 493 6.20 -14.91 3.89
CA ASN A 493 6.62 -16.23 3.42
C ASN A 493 7.92 -16.16 2.60
N GLY A 494 8.11 -15.10 1.80
CA GLY A 494 9.37 -14.83 1.14
C GLY A 494 10.51 -14.59 2.13
N MET A 495 10.26 -13.80 3.18
CA MET A 495 11.20 -13.53 4.27
C MET A 495 11.54 -14.81 5.03
N MET A 496 10.54 -15.65 5.36
CA MET A 496 10.74 -16.95 5.98
C MET A 496 11.59 -17.85 5.10
N ALA A 497 11.28 -18.00 3.81
CA ALA A 497 12.07 -18.82 2.90
C ALA A 497 13.53 -18.33 2.83
N TYR A 498 13.75 -17.02 2.72
CA TYR A 498 15.09 -16.43 2.70
C TYR A 498 15.83 -16.67 4.02
N GLY A 499 15.22 -16.34 5.16
CA GLY A 499 15.83 -16.48 6.48
C GLY A 499 16.13 -17.93 6.87
N LEU A 500 15.27 -18.87 6.49
CA LEU A 500 15.48 -20.31 6.72
C LEU A 500 16.65 -20.85 5.87
N LEU A 501 16.81 -20.39 4.62
CA LEU A 501 17.99 -20.74 3.81
C LEU A 501 19.28 -20.19 4.43
N LEU A 502 19.25 -18.95 4.95
CA LEU A 502 20.40 -18.39 5.67
C LEU A 502 20.76 -19.21 6.91
N LEU A 503 19.76 -19.64 7.70
CA LEU A 503 20.01 -20.49 8.86
C LEU A 503 20.54 -21.87 8.47
N TYR A 504 20.06 -22.44 7.36
CA TYR A 504 20.57 -23.71 6.87
C TYR A 504 22.07 -23.65 6.52
N GLU A 505 22.55 -22.55 5.93
CA GLU A 505 24.00 -22.37 5.66
C GLU A 505 24.85 -22.49 6.93
N GLU A 506 24.34 -22.03 8.07
CA GLU A 506 25.09 -21.95 9.33
C GLU A 506 24.85 -23.17 10.24
N THR A 507 23.69 -23.81 10.14
CA THR A 507 23.28 -24.90 11.07
C THR A 507 23.28 -26.29 10.43
N HIS A 508 23.17 -26.36 9.10
CA HIS A 508 22.91 -27.58 8.34
C HIS A 508 21.66 -28.37 8.80
N ASP A 509 20.70 -27.70 9.44
CA ASP A 509 19.45 -28.33 9.85
C ASP A 509 18.50 -28.45 8.65
N LEU A 510 18.28 -29.70 8.21
CA LEU A 510 17.43 -30.03 7.07
C LEU A 510 15.96 -29.62 7.26
N ARG A 511 15.50 -29.35 8.49
CA ARG A 511 14.13 -28.84 8.73
C ARG A 511 13.95 -27.46 8.10
N TYR A 512 14.90 -26.56 8.30
CA TYR A 512 14.85 -25.20 7.75
C TYR A 512 14.93 -25.24 6.22
N PHE A 513 15.85 -26.05 5.70
CA PHE A 513 16.00 -26.27 4.27
C PHE A 513 14.70 -26.79 3.62
N THR A 514 14.11 -27.85 4.19
CA THR A 514 12.86 -28.43 3.71
C THR A 514 11.74 -27.38 3.69
N ALA A 515 11.57 -26.66 4.79
CA ALA A 515 10.52 -25.66 4.91
C ALA A 515 10.68 -24.51 3.90
N ALA A 516 11.91 -24.03 3.68
CA ALA A 516 12.19 -22.99 2.70
C ALA A 516 11.86 -23.42 1.26
N VAL A 517 12.33 -24.62 0.86
CA VAL A 517 12.11 -25.17 -0.49
C VAL A 517 10.62 -25.37 -0.77
N ARG A 518 9.87 -25.94 0.19
CA ARG A 518 8.42 -26.13 0.05
C ARG A 518 7.65 -24.82 0.03
N THR A 519 8.10 -23.81 0.79
CA THR A 519 7.52 -22.46 0.75
C THR A 519 7.67 -21.84 -0.63
N MET A 520 8.87 -21.88 -1.24
CA MET A 520 9.05 -21.35 -2.60
C MET A 520 8.16 -22.09 -3.63
N GLY A 521 8.02 -23.41 -3.49
CA GLY A 521 7.10 -24.21 -4.31
C GLY A 521 5.65 -23.75 -4.20
N GLN A 522 5.19 -23.35 -3.02
CA GLN A 522 3.83 -22.85 -2.80
C GLN A 522 3.53 -21.58 -3.61
N PHE A 523 4.53 -20.72 -3.83
CA PHE A 523 4.35 -19.40 -4.46
C PHE A 523 4.87 -19.29 -5.90
N GLU A 524 5.27 -20.38 -6.57
CA GLU A 524 5.82 -20.28 -7.95
C GLU A 524 4.85 -19.70 -8.98
N ARG A 525 3.53 -19.86 -8.81
CA ARG A 525 2.53 -19.24 -9.70
C ARG A 525 2.12 -17.82 -9.28
N ASN A 526 2.55 -17.39 -8.09
CA ASN A 526 2.13 -16.17 -7.43
C ASN A 526 3.29 -15.19 -7.34
N VAL A 527 3.69 -14.57 -8.45
CA VAL A 527 4.54 -13.37 -8.40
C VAL A 527 4.08 -12.46 -9.53
N PRO A 528 3.49 -11.27 -9.22
CA PRO A 528 4.32 -10.23 -8.60
C PRO A 528 3.60 -9.21 -7.67
N SER A 529 4.33 -8.76 -6.66
CA SER A 529 4.14 -7.46 -5.99
C SER A 529 5.52 -6.81 -5.86
N LEU A 530 5.58 -5.47 -5.85
CA LEU A 530 6.81 -4.67 -5.82
C LEU A 530 7.69 -5.02 -4.60
N ASP A 531 7.64 -4.27 -3.50
CA ASP A 531 8.45 -4.60 -2.33
C ASP A 531 8.02 -5.92 -1.66
N GLY A 532 6.75 -6.29 -1.75
CA GLY A 532 6.22 -7.53 -1.18
C GLY A 532 6.72 -8.81 -1.86
N GLY A 533 7.24 -8.74 -3.10
CA GLY A 533 7.83 -9.88 -3.80
C GLY A 533 9.34 -10.03 -3.58
N TYR A 534 9.99 -9.02 -2.98
CA TYR A 534 11.45 -8.92 -2.94
C TYR A 534 12.14 -10.10 -2.26
N PHE A 535 11.66 -10.52 -1.09
CA PHE A 535 12.32 -11.59 -0.35
C PHE A 535 12.12 -12.97 -0.98
N LEU A 536 11.00 -13.19 -1.67
CA LEU A 536 10.83 -14.41 -2.47
C LEU A 536 11.78 -14.42 -3.67
N TYR A 537 11.98 -13.27 -4.33
CA TYR A 537 13.02 -13.11 -5.35
C TYR A 537 14.42 -13.41 -4.79
N ARG A 538 14.76 -12.90 -3.60
CA ARG A 538 16.04 -13.17 -2.91
C ARG A 538 16.19 -14.65 -2.56
N ALA A 539 15.14 -15.29 -2.03
CA ALA A 539 15.13 -16.71 -1.71
C ALA A 539 15.36 -17.58 -2.95
N ALA A 540 14.67 -17.29 -4.06
CA ALA A 540 14.83 -18.01 -5.32
C ALA A 540 16.27 -17.91 -5.86
N LYS A 541 16.88 -16.71 -5.80
CA LYS A 541 18.29 -16.54 -6.21
C LYS A 541 19.25 -17.29 -5.30
N LEU A 542 19.09 -17.19 -3.98
CA LEU A 542 19.92 -17.91 -3.03
C LEU A 542 19.81 -19.43 -3.22
N ALA A 543 18.60 -19.92 -3.49
CA ALA A 543 18.35 -21.32 -3.78
C ALA A 543 19.06 -21.81 -5.05
N LEU A 544 19.08 -21.01 -6.11
CA LEU A 544 19.83 -21.32 -7.33
C LEU A 544 21.34 -21.29 -7.10
N GLU A 545 21.84 -20.35 -6.29
CA GLU A 545 23.26 -20.24 -5.95
C GLU A 545 23.77 -21.42 -5.10
N GLN A 546 22.92 -21.97 -4.24
CA GLN A 546 23.24 -23.10 -3.34
C GLN A 546 23.02 -24.48 -3.97
N ASP A 547 22.55 -24.58 -5.22
CA ASP A 547 22.15 -25.84 -5.85
C ASP A 547 21.23 -26.71 -4.97
N VAL A 548 20.18 -26.08 -4.43
CA VAL A 548 19.30 -26.73 -3.45
C VAL A 548 18.62 -27.98 -4.00
N LEU A 549 18.48 -28.14 -5.31
CA LEU A 549 17.80 -29.31 -5.87
C LEU A 549 18.66 -30.57 -5.78
N THR A 550 19.98 -30.43 -5.92
CA THR A 550 20.92 -31.53 -5.68
C THR A 550 20.90 -31.93 -4.21
N VAL A 551 20.98 -30.95 -3.30
CA VAL A 551 20.90 -31.21 -1.84
C VAL A 551 19.59 -31.91 -1.47
N PHE A 552 18.46 -31.47 -2.04
CA PHE A 552 17.17 -32.09 -1.79
C PHE A 552 17.10 -33.54 -2.29
N ALA A 553 17.71 -33.83 -3.45
CA ALA A 553 17.78 -35.19 -3.98
C ALA A 553 18.66 -36.11 -3.11
N ASP A 554 19.80 -35.59 -2.64
CA ASP A 554 20.76 -36.33 -1.82
C ASP A 554 20.17 -36.69 -0.44
N HIS A 555 19.29 -35.85 0.11
CA HIS A 555 18.67 -36.03 1.43
C HIS A 555 17.18 -36.47 1.39
N HIS A 556 16.71 -37.04 0.29
CA HIS A 556 15.27 -37.33 0.10
C HIS A 556 14.65 -38.22 1.20
N GLU A 557 15.38 -39.18 1.77
CA GLU A 557 14.88 -40.03 2.86
C GLU A 557 14.73 -39.23 4.17
N ASP A 558 15.76 -38.48 4.55
CA ASP A 558 15.76 -37.64 5.76
C ASP A 558 14.66 -36.58 5.69
N ILE A 559 14.50 -35.94 4.53
CA ILE A 559 13.45 -34.96 4.27
C ILE A 559 12.07 -35.60 4.38
N GLY A 560 11.89 -36.82 3.85
CA GLY A 560 10.64 -37.57 3.98
C GLY A 560 10.25 -37.83 5.44
N ALA A 561 11.23 -38.19 6.28
CA ALA A 561 11.01 -38.41 7.71
C ALA A 561 10.66 -37.11 8.45
N ILE A 562 11.35 -36.00 8.14
CA ILE A 562 11.06 -34.67 8.68
C ILE A 562 9.63 -34.25 8.33
N GLU A 563 9.20 -34.41 7.08
CA GLU A 563 7.84 -34.07 6.66
C GLU A 563 6.78 -34.93 7.34
N GLU A 564 7.04 -36.23 7.52
CA GLU A 564 6.11 -37.10 8.24
C GLU A 564 5.98 -36.69 9.71
N GLN A 565 7.09 -36.35 10.37
CA GLN A 565 7.10 -35.84 11.74
C GLN A 565 6.36 -34.50 11.83
N GLY A 566 6.64 -33.57 10.92
CA GLY A 566 5.98 -32.27 10.86
C GLY A 566 4.47 -32.40 10.67
N LYS A 567 4.01 -33.28 9.78
CA LYS A 567 2.58 -33.57 9.59
C LYS A 567 1.90 -34.17 10.82
N LYS A 568 2.62 -35.00 11.60
CA LYS A 568 2.11 -35.56 12.86
C LYS A 568 2.02 -34.52 13.98
N ALA A 569 2.94 -33.56 14.00
CA ALA A 569 2.97 -32.47 14.98
C ALA A 569 2.07 -31.29 14.61
N PHE A 570 1.69 -31.18 13.34
CA PHE A 570 0.86 -30.09 12.82
C PHE A 570 -0.49 -30.00 13.53
N PHE A 571 -0.83 -28.79 13.96
CA PHE A 571 -2.11 -28.47 14.58
C PHE A 571 -2.64 -27.14 14.05
N LEU A 572 -3.96 -26.95 14.16
CA LEU A 572 -4.63 -25.69 13.87
C LEU A 572 -5.61 -25.39 15.00
N THR A 573 -5.52 -24.19 15.56
CA THR A 573 -6.47 -23.74 16.57
C THR A 573 -7.80 -23.46 15.88
N THR A 574 -8.84 -24.24 16.18
CA THR A 574 -10.20 -24.03 15.66
C THR A 574 -11.13 -23.74 16.82
N GLY A 575 -12.00 -22.74 16.69
CA GLY A 575 -13.01 -22.45 17.71
C GLY A 575 -14.14 -23.49 17.71
N GLU A 576 -14.85 -23.60 18.85
CA GLU A 576 -15.91 -24.59 19.06
C GLU A 576 -17.15 -24.33 18.16
N ARG A 577 -17.56 -25.35 17.40
CA ARG A 577 -18.68 -25.28 16.45
C ARG A 577 -20.05 -25.46 17.12
N GLN A 578 -21.04 -24.64 16.73
CA GLN A 578 -22.45 -25.05 16.69
C GLN A 578 -22.96 -25.09 15.24
N GLN A 579 -23.40 -26.26 14.77
CA GLN A 579 -23.87 -26.50 13.38
C GLN A 579 -25.41 -26.47 13.28
N LYS A 580 -25.97 -25.72 12.31
CA LYS A 580 -27.34 -25.88 11.77
C LYS A 580 -27.36 -25.50 10.27
N PRO A 581 -28.27 -25.99 9.41
CA PRO A 581 -28.14 -25.86 7.96
C PRO A 581 -28.55 -24.47 7.41
N PRO A 582 -28.08 -24.08 6.21
CA PRO A 582 -28.29 -22.74 5.63
C PRO A 582 -29.71 -22.50 5.08
N THR A 583 -30.21 -21.28 5.29
CA THR A 583 -31.39 -20.71 4.60
C THR A 583 -30.98 -19.64 3.57
N GLU A 584 -31.72 -19.54 2.47
CA GLU A 584 -31.46 -18.67 1.32
C GLU A 584 -31.50 -17.15 1.67
N ARG A 585 -30.61 -16.37 1.03
CA ARG A 585 -30.23 -14.99 1.40
C ARG A 585 -30.75 -13.91 0.42
N LYS A 586 -30.92 -12.68 0.90
CA LYS A 586 -30.93 -11.44 0.09
C LYS A 586 -29.65 -10.65 0.36
N ALA A 587 -28.99 -10.15 -0.68
CA ALA A 587 -27.74 -9.42 -0.58
C ALA A 587 -27.95 -7.96 -0.12
N PHE A 588 -27.11 -7.49 0.81
CA PHE A 588 -26.98 -6.09 1.17
C PHE A 588 -26.17 -5.34 0.09
N VAL A 589 -26.66 -4.19 -0.38
CA VAL A 589 -25.97 -3.32 -1.37
C VAL A 589 -25.88 -1.92 -0.76
N PRO A 590 -24.69 -1.37 -0.45
CA PRO A 590 -24.54 -0.04 0.14
C PRO A 590 -25.23 1.07 -0.66
N ALA A 591 -25.60 2.18 0.00
CA ALA A 591 -26.21 3.31 -0.70
C ALA A 591 -25.14 4.13 -1.45
N GLU A 592 -24.85 3.77 -2.69
CA GLU A 592 -24.43 4.73 -3.71
C GLU A 592 -25.70 5.17 -4.43
N ASP A 593 -26.04 6.47 -4.44
CA ASP A 593 -27.26 7.00 -5.05
C ASP A 593 -27.30 6.76 -6.58
N PRO A 594 -28.21 5.91 -7.12
CA PRO A 594 -28.48 5.82 -8.53
C PRO A 594 -29.98 6.08 -8.75
N GLY A 595 -30.53 7.11 -8.10
CA GLY A 595 -31.97 7.30 -7.94
C GLY A 595 -32.80 7.66 -9.19
N VAL A 596 -32.24 7.65 -10.41
CA VAL A 596 -32.99 8.11 -11.61
C VAL A 596 -33.09 7.09 -12.75
N LEU A 597 -32.24 6.05 -12.80
CA LEU A 597 -32.12 5.20 -14.01
C LEU A 597 -32.68 3.78 -13.89
N GLN A 598 -33.25 3.40 -12.75
CA GLN A 598 -33.47 1.99 -12.43
C GLN A 598 -34.66 1.30 -13.11
N ARG A 599 -35.36 1.89 -14.09
CA ARG A 599 -36.57 1.25 -14.69
C ARG A 599 -36.80 1.35 -16.21
N SER A 600 -35.91 1.92 -17.03
CA SER A 600 -36.16 2.02 -18.47
C SER A 600 -34.99 1.48 -19.33
N LEU A 601 -35.05 0.18 -19.65
CA LEU A 601 -34.16 -0.45 -20.64
C LEU A 601 -34.02 0.35 -21.96
N PRO A 602 -35.08 0.98 -22.52
CA PRO A 602 -34.93 1.79 -23.73
C PRO A 602 -33.99 3.01 -23.55
N LEU A 603 -33.99 3.62 -22.37
CA LEU A 603 -33.13 4.76 -22.06
C LEU A 603 -31.66 4.31 -21.94
N LEU A 604 -31.44 3.15 -21.32
CA LEU A 604 -30.10 2.57 -21.19
C LEU A 604 -29.49 2.19 -22.53
N LEU A 605 -30.30 1.62 -23.44
CA LEU A 605 -29.86 1.33 -24.80
C LEU A 605 -29.54 2.63 -25.56
N LEU A 606 -30.36 3.66 -25.43
CA LEU A 606 -30.10 4.97 -26.04
C LEU A 606 -28.78 5.58 -25.52
N LEU A 607 -28.55 5.54 -24.22
CA LEU A 607 -27.32 6.04 -23.60
C LEU A 607 -26.09 5.24 -24.04
N ALA A 608 -26.19 3.92 -24.12
CA ALA A 608 -25.12 3.06 -24.62
C ALA A 608 -24.79 3.36 -26.10
N PHE A 609 -25.81 3.56 -26.94
CA PHE A 609 -25.64 3.97 -28.33
C PHE A 609 -24.96 5.35 -28.47
N LEU A 610 -25.41 6.34 -27.68
CA LEU A 610 -24.81 7.69 -27.64
C LEU A 610 -23.36 7.65 -27.14
N ALA A 611 -23.06 6.82 -26.14
CA ALA A 611 -21.69 6.59 -25.68
C ALA A 611 -20.82 5.97 -26.78
N GLY A 612 -21.37 5.04 -27.57
CA GLY A 612 -20.70 4.48 -28.75
C GLY A 612 -20.38 5.54 -29.81
N LEU A 613 -21.31 6.46 -30.07
CA LEU A 613 -21.08 7.61 -30.97
C LEU A 613 -19.99 8.56 -30.44
N LEU A 614 -19.99 8.84 -29.13
CA LEU A 614 -19.03 9.75 -28.51
C LEU A 614 -17.66 9.11 -28.25
N SER A 615 -17.54 7.78 -28.34
CA SER A 615 -16.30 7.05 -28.06
C SER A 615 -15.12 7.44 -28.95
N PHE A 616 -15.35 8.05 -30.12
CA PHE A 616 -14.28 8.60 -30.95
C PHE A 616 -13.53 9.78 -30.30
N LEU A 617 -14.18 10.52 -29.38
CA LEU A 617 -13.57 11.65 -28.67
C LEU A 617 -12.65 11.22 -27.53
N SER A 618 -12.86 10.02 -26.97
CA SER A 618 -12.01 9.46 -25.91
C SER A 618 -11.95 7.93 -26.03
N PRO A 619 -11.13 7.40 -26.96
CA PRO A 619 -11.07 5.97 -27.28
C PRO A 619 -10.56 5.09 -26.12
N CYS A 620 -9.90 5.68 -25.12
CA CYS A 620 -9.25 4.95 -24.03
C CYS A 620 -10.14 4.69 -22.81
N THR A 621 -11.26 5.41 -22.65
CA THR A 621 -12.04 5.40 -21.39
C THR A 621 -13.50 4.97 -21.60
N LEU A 622 -14.09 5.36 -22.73
CA LEU A 622 -15.50 5.10 -23.04
C LEU A 622 -15.86 3.63 -23.31
N PRO A 623 -14.97 2.72 -23.78
CA PRO A 623 -15.32 1.31 -23.97
C PRO A 623 -15.67 0.54 -22.69
N ILE A 624 -15.18 1.00 -21.53
CA ILE A 624 -15.46 0.36 -20.22
C ILE A 624 -16.81 0.85 -19.66
N LEU A 625 -17.27 2.02 -20.08
CA LEU A 625 -18.45 2.69 -19.53
C LEU A 625 -19.74 1.84 -19.63
N PRO A 626 -20.04 1.11 -20.73
CA PRO A 626 -21.22 0.26 -20.79
C PRO A 626 -21.16 -0.92 -19.81
N ALA A 627 -20.00 -1.56 -19.64
CA ALA A 627 -19.80 -2.65 -18.70
C ALA A 627 -19.91 -2.14 -17.25
N TYR A 628 -19.34 -0.96 -16.99
CA TYR A 628 -19.40 -0.28 -15.71
C TYR A 628 -20.83 0.15 -15.34
N LEU A 629 -21.57 0.80 -16.24
CA LEU A 629 -22.97 1.18 -16.03
C LEU A 629 -23.88 -0.05 -15.89
N ALA A 630 -23.61 -1.13 -16.63
CA ALA A 630 -24.37 -2.36 -16.54
C ALA A 630 -24.15 -3.12 -15.22
N ALA A 631 -22.91 -3.05 -14.69
CA ALA A 631 -22.53 -3.60 -13.40
C ALA A 631 -23.11 -2.78 -12.23
N LEU A 632 -23.02 -1.44 -12.30
CA LEU A 632 -23.59 -0.51 -11.32
C LEU A 632 -25.11 -0.61 -11.23
N LEU A 633 -25.81 -0.78 -12.35
CA LEU A 633 -27.28 -0.80 -12.39
C LEU A 633 -27.89 -2.18 -12.16
N THR A 634 -27.11 -3.19 -11.73
CA THR A 634 -27.57 -4.56 -11.39
C THR A 634 -28.46 -5.20 -12.47
N THR A 635 -28.08 -5.09 -13.75
CA THR A 635 -28.89 -5.64 -14.84
C THR A 635 -28.55 -7.11 -15.15
N ASP A 636 -29.57 -7.95 -15.36
CA ASP A 636 -29.41 -9.35 -15.80
C ASP A 636 -28.52 -9.45 -17.06
N ARG A 637 -27.76 -10.55 -17.19
CA ARG A 637 -26.74 -10.81 -18.23
C ARG A 637 -27.24 -10.52 -19.65
N ARG A 638 -28.54 -10.73 -19.92
CA ARG A 638 -29.18 -10.41 -21.21
C ARG A 638 -29.16 -8.92 -21.53
N HIS A 639 -29.39 -8.06 -20.55
CA HIS A 639 -29.40 -6.61 -20.73
C HIS A 639 -27.99 -6.05 -20.92
N GLN A 640 -27.00 -6.63 -20.24
CA GLN A 640 -25.58 -6.30 -20.41
C GLN A 640 -25.14 -6.52 -21.87
N ILE A 641 -25.53 -7.67 -22.45
CA ILE A 641 -25.27 -8.00 -23.85
C ILE A 641 -25.95 -7.00 -24.80
N LEU A 642 -27.22 -6.66 -24.54
CA LEU A 642 -27.99 -5.74 -25.37
C LEU A 642 -27.41 -4.32 -25.38
N MET A 643 -26.94 -3.84 -24.22
CA MET A 643 -26.23 -2.55 -24.09
C MET A 643 -24.88 -2.58 -24.82
N GLY A 644 -24.12 -3.67 -24.70
CA GLY A 644 -22.88 -3.85 -25.46
C GLY A 644 -23.10 -3.81 -26.98
N MET A 645 -24.14 -4.46 -27.49
CA MET A 645 -24.51 -4.39 -28.91
C MET A 645 -24.89 -2.98 -29.35
N SER A 646 -25.64 -2.26 -28.51
CA SER A 646 -26.07 -0.88 -28.79
C SER A 646 -24.89 0.09 -28.86
N PHE A 647 -23.91 -0.06 -27.95
CA PHE A 647 -22.64 0.66 -28.00
C PHE A 647 -21.86 0.38 -29.29
N CYS A 648 -21.66 -0.89 -29.64
CA CYS A 648 -20.96 -1.27 -30.87
C CYS A 648 -21.65 -0.72 -32.13
N ALA A 649 -22.99 -0.67 -32.14
CA ALA A 649 -23.75 -0.08 -33.23
C ALA A 649 -23.49 1.43 -33.35
N GLY A 650 -23.45 2.17 -32.23
CA GLY A 650 -23.09 3.59 -32.21
C GLY A 650 -21.68 3.84 -32.75
N LEU A 651 -20.71 3.04 -32.31
CA LEU A 651 -19.32 3.13 -32.76
C LEU A 651 -19.18 2.84 -34.27
N ALA A 652 -19.87 1.81 -34.77
CA ALA A 652 -19.85 1.44 -36.19
C ALA A 652 -20.37 2.56 -37.10
N VAL A 653 -21.37 3.34 -36.67
CA VAL A 653 -21.91 4.48 -37.41
C VAL A 653 -20.84 5.55 -37.62
N ILE A 654 -20.03 5.87 -36.61
CA ILE A 654 -18.95 6.86 -36.75
C ILE A 654 -17.89 6.40 -37.75
N PHE A 655 -17.43 5.15 -37.65
CA PHE A 655 -16.44 4.63 -38.59
C PHE A 655 -16.96 4.59 -40.03
N ALA A 656 -18.24 4.28 -40.23
CA ALA A 656 -18.87 4.35 -41.54
C ALA A 656 -18.91 5.80 -42.07
N LEU A 657 -19.29 6.78 -41.24
CA LEU A 657 -19.32 8.20 -41.60
C LEU A 657 -17.93 8.76 -41.93
N ILE A 658 -16.90 8.39 -41.16
CA ILE A 658 -15.51 8.77 -41.43
C ILE A 658 -15.05 8.16 -42.75
N GLY A 659 -15.33 6.88 -42.99
CA GLY A 659 -14.99 6.20 -44.25
C GLY A 659 -15.65 6.84 -45.48
N MET A 660 -16.93 7.18 -45.38
CA MET A 660 -17.65 7.91 -46.44
C MET A 660 -17.07 9.30 -46.68
N SER A 661 -16.74 10.03 -45.60
CA SER A 661 -16.15 11.37 -45.69
C SER A 661 -14.76 11.35 -46.32
N ALA A 662 -13.90 10.40 -45.92
CA ALA A 662 -12.58 10.21 -46.50
C ALA A 662 -12.66 9.85 -48.00
N THR A 663 -13.63 9.02 -48.39
CA THR A 663 -13.89 8.67 -49.79
C THR A 663 -14.33 9.89 -50.60
N PHE A 664 -15.23 10.72 -50.05
CA PHE A 664 -15.69 11.95 -50.69
C PHE A 664 -14.56 12.97 -50.85
N ILE A 665 -13.79 13.23 -49.78
CA ILE A 665 -12.64 14.15 -49.80
C ILE A 665 -11.57 13.64 -50.76
N GLY A 666 -11.26 12.34 -50.74
CA GLY A 666 -10.31 11.73 -51.66
C GLY A 666 -10.75 11.84 -53.12
N GLY A 667 -12.05 11.65 -53.40
CA GLY A 667 -12.63 11.87 -54.73
C GLY A 667 -12.50 13.32 -55.19
N PHE A 668 -12.85 14.28 -54.32
CA PHE A 668 -12.74 15.72 -54.58
C PHE A 668 -11.29 16.13 -54.84
N LEU A 669 -10.35 15.70 -53.98
CA LEU A 669 -8.92 15.98 -54.13
C LEU A 669 -8.37 15.38 -55.42
N ARG A 670 -8.81 14.19 -55.84
CA ARG A 670 -8.37 13.57 -57.10
C ARG A 670 -8.81 14.36 -58.33
N VAL A 671 -10.02 14.91 -58.31
CA VAL A 671 -10.54 15.75 -59.42
C VAL A 671 -9.83 17.10 -59.48
N HIS A 672 -9.49 17.69 -58.34
CA HIS A 672 -8.88 19.02 -58.25
C HIS A 672 -7.36 18.98 -57.97
N LEU A 673 -6.73 17.81 -58.10
CA LEU A 673 -5.33 17.59 -57.68
C LEU A 673 -4.37 18.58 -58.35
N THR A 674 -4.56 18.85 -59.64
CA THR A 674 -3.71 19.78 -60.40
C THR A 674 -3.83 21.21 -59.86
N ALA A 675 -5.05 21.69 -59.61
CA ALA A 675 -5.28 23.03 -59.08
C ALA A 675 -4.77 23.16 -57.63
N PHE A 676 -4.93 22.11 -56.82
CA PHE A 676 -4.44 22.06 -55.45
C PHE A 676 -2.92 22.04 -55.39
N THR A 677 -2.28 21.23 -56.24
CA THR A 677 -0.81 21.15 -56.36
C THR A 677 -0.21 22.47 -56.83
N GLN A 678 -0.86 23.14 -57.79
CA GLN A 678 -0.43 24.48 -58.23
C GLN A 678 -0.58 25.51 -57.11
N SER A 679 -1.69 25.49 -56.37
CA SER A 679 -1.95 26.42 -55.27
C SER A 679 -0.96 26.24 -54.12
N ILE A 680 -0.69 24.99 -53.72
CA ILE A 680 0.32 24.66 -52.71
C ILE A 680 1.73 25.00 -53.21
N GLY A 681 2.04 24.75 -54.48
CA GLY A 681 3.33 25.12 -55.07
C GLY A 681 3.57 26.63 -55.04
N ILE A 682 2.55 27.43 -55.36
CA ILE A 682 2.59 28.90 -55.24
C ILE A 682 2.79 29.32 -53.78
N LEU A 683 2.08 28.67 -52.86
CA LEU A 683 2.19 28.93 -51.41
C LEU A 683 3.61 28.61 -50.89
N ILE A 684 4.20 27.49 -51.30
CA ILE A 684 5.56 27.08 -50.93
C ILE A 684 6.59 28.04 -51.53
N MET A 685 6.44 28.46 -52.79
CA MET A 685 7.31 29.47 -53.38
C MET A 685 7.22 30.79 -52.62
N PHE A 686 6.01 31.22 -52.26
CA PHE A 686 5.78 32.41 -51.45
C PHE A 686 6.47 32.29 -50.08
N PHE A 687 6.37 31.14 -49.41
CA PHE A 687 7.07 30.89 -48.14
C PHE A 687 8.60 30.88 -48.29
N GLY A 688 9.13 30.27 -49.36
CA GLY A 688 10.56 30.29 -49.66
C GLY A 688 11.08 31.70 -49.89
N ILE A 689 10.31 32.53 -50.61
CA ILE A 689 10.62 33.95 -50.84
C ILE A 689 10.58 34.74 -49.53
N MET A 690 9.54 34.57 -48.70
CA MET A 690 9.47 35.24 -47.39
C MET A 690 10.65 34.91 -46.49
N THR A 691 11.09 33.66 -46.50
CA THR A 691 12.24 33.19 -45.71
C THR A 691 13.55 33.82 -46.19
N LEU A 692 13.74 33.95 -47.51
CA LEU A 692 14.91 34.61 -48.10
C LEU A 692 15.01 36.11 -47.76
N PHE A 693 13.87 36.78 -47.54
CA PHE A 693 13.83 38.18 -47.11
C PHE A 693 13.99 38.39 -45.59
N GLY A 694 14.39 37.35 -44.85
CA GLY A 694 14.61 37.43 -43.40
C GLY A 694 13.33 37.67 -42.58
N LYS A 695 12.16 37.62 -43.21
CA LYS A 695 10.85 37.62 -42.54
C LYS A 695 10.53 36.19 -42.11
N GLY A 696 11.28 35.69 -41.14
CA GLY A 696 10.94 34.46 -40.42
C GLY A 696 9.59 34.62 -39.70
N PHE A 697 8.95 33.49 -39.40
CA PHE A 697 7.62 33.45 -38.83
C PHE A 697 7.61 33.99 -37.38
N HIS A 698 7.34 35.28 -37.20
CA HIS A 698 6.95 35.88 -35.91
C HIS A 698 5.46 36.24 -35.93
N GLY A 699 4.66 35.34 -36.52
CA GLY A 699 3.29 35.60 -36.96
C GLY A 699 2.24 34.65 -36.43
N PHE A 700 2.48 33.98 -35.30
CA PHE A 700 1.42 33.53 -34.39
C PHE A 700 1.87 33.81 -32.97
N ALA A 701 1.77 35.07 -32.55
CA ALA A 701 1.53 35.33 -31.14
C ALA A 701 0.14 34.79 -30.85
N LEU A 702 0.05 33.57 -30.32
CA LEU A 702 -1.18 33.05 -29.75
C LEU A 702 -1.52 33.94 -28.55
N VAL A 703 -2.32 34.97 -28.81
CA VAL A 703 -3.05 35.66 -27.76
C VAL A 703 -3.98 34.61 -27.16
N ARG A 704 -3.56 34.02 -26.04
CA ARG A 704 -4.43 33.19 -25.19
C ARG A 704 -5.52 34.12 -24.64
N GLU A 705 -6.63 34.22 -25.35
CA GLU A 705 -7.86 34.65 -24.69
C GLU A 705 -8.24 33.56 -23.67
N LYS A 706 -8.50 33.97 -22.42
CA LYS A 706 -9.04 33.05 -21.41
C LYS A 706 -10.35 32.45 -21.94
N PRO A 707 -10.52 31.13 -21.87
CA PRO A 707 -11.75 30.49 -22.34
C PRO A 707 -12.93 31.01 -21.52
N LYS A 708 -13.92 31.57 -22.21
CA LYS A 708 -15.14 32.13 -21.59
C LYS A 708 -16.13 31.05 -21.14
N THR A 709 -15.83 29.78 -21.42
CA THR A 709 -16.67 28.63 -21.06
C THR A 709 -15.81 27.49 -20.55
N VAL A 710 -16.37 26.70 -19.64
CA VAL A 710 -15.69 25.55 -19.00
C VAL A 710 -15.27 24.50 -20.05
N VAL A 711 -16.06 24.30 -21.10
CA VAL A 711 -15.75 23.34 -22.17
C VAL A 711 -14.54 23.78 -23.01
N GLY A 712 -14.39 25.08 -23.28
CA GLY A 712 -13.23 25.62 -23.99
C GLY A 712 -11.95 25.69 -23.16
N ALA A 713 -12.03 25.41 -21.85
CA ALA A 713 -10.86 25.22 -20.99
C ALA A 713 -10.39 23.75 -20.95
N PHE A 714 -11.23 22.83 -21.40
CA PHE A 714 -10.99 21.38 -21.35
C PHE A 714 -10.52 20.80 -22.68
N LEU A 715 -10.92 21.41 -23.80
CA LEU A 715 -10.36 21.20 -25.14
C LEU A 715 -9.12 22.09 -25.33
#